data_AF-A0A8J5IUT8-F1
#
_entry.id   AF-A0A8J5IUT8-F1
#
_cell.length_a   1.000
_cell.length_b   1.000
_cell.length_c   1.000
_cell.angle_alpha   90.00
_cell.angle_beta   90.00
_cell.angle_gamma   90.00
#
_symmetry.space_group_name_H-M   'P 1'
#
loop_
_entity.id
_entity.type
_entity.pdbx_description
1 polymer ?
#
loop_
_entity_poly.entity_id
_entity_poly.type
_entity_poly.pdbx_seq_one_letter_code
_entity_poly.pdbx_strand_id
1 'polypeptide(L)'
;MAKMEVHKTVEGKEDTWLLDSGCTHHMTPNGSLFDIVHSCNCLRVRMGDGKLVRVQGKGNIEVPTLSGTKTKFTTLYVLDLHQGLISIGQLLEEDYDVHFFDKKCEIRDAQKNLIVVVKMVDRSFPINWGEVLANAVSTDERELWHKRLGHCNYQSLASLSRRELVKDIRRDKLDSRADICIFVGYSLHSKGYRLYNIESQKIIVARDIKVDEHSIWNWEDKKIIHAVTPVLNVMHDEDDEEVNQSELILEEDKDDILIRGTRSLSDIYERCNAAIEEPSCFEEAYDIPEWEQAMKQELEMIEKNGTWGLVDRPSNRKAIGVKWIYKLNSLASEVGQLKDKSSDVKRGVEAATRDGMTPRSEVLGWLSSVQDMEGEAESIERKYNQKIKCLCSFPLNICSACRLRNRAEAALATIRELKQSAEFTKLADNLNLTRSIKMPTTKTIGMDKVFEELQRHAKDDSLSVIGIHGMGGVGKTALLRRFNNDFPSETEADVVIFLELSIDYKLEEVQKSLFDRLSLTWQDEVTHRDRATKLFRVLSTLKFILLLDNLWEPLNYQVVGIPLPAPPSKCKIIFTTRTEDTCSHMGTEKMIKMECLEEEAAWNLFRNSARMDVIDADKNVRIEARDLVKECSGLPAALIVLAQAMAPKKTWEEWMHALTIMKDTPHQLPASLTVRVHDDYFTMHPMTRAMILWVQRECGKKENKWLVRDRERVEEAPAAEKWRDAERIALVWNQISDLPEAPQCPNLIFLNLQFNKFLRKIPNGFFLHMPLLRILDLQQTSIEELPVSIGNLVQLHFLELSRTRITSLPKEMAALVNLKYLSLAFMKYLRIIPDQLISSLRELQWLIMMDSYSGWKEGQSC
;
A
#
# COMPACT_ATOMS: atom_id res chain seq x y z
N MET A 1 33.24 -30.11 -54.15
CA MET A 1 33.11 -31.37 -53.38
C MET A 1 33.68 -31.13 -51.99
N ALA A 2 32.84 -31.37 -50.98
CA ALA A 2 33.06 -31.65 -49.55
C ALA A 2 34.22 -30.98 -48.77
N LYS A 3 34.07 -30.57 -47.49
CA LYS A 3 33.35 -31.25 -46.40
C LYS A 3 33.11 -30.30 -45.20
N MET A 4 31.96 -30.49 -44.53
CA MET A 4 31.63 -30.03 -43.17
C MET A 4 32.36 -30.85 -42.11
N GLU A 5 32.63 -30.25 -40.94
CA GLU A 5 32.18 -30.74 -39.61
C GLU A 5 32.37 -29.63 -38.54
N VAL A 6 31.27 -29.04 -38.06
CA VAL A 6 30.64 -29.20 -36.72
C VAL A 6 31.44 -28.61 -35.55
N HIS A 7 31.00 -27.44 -35.09
CA HIS A 7 31.10 -27.07 -33.68
C HIS A 7 29.72 -27.20 -33.04
N LYS A 8 29.64 -28.04 -32.00
CA LYS A 8 28.49 -28.17 -31.10
C LYS A 8 28.15 -26.79 -30.54
N THR A 9 26.99 -26.26 -30.91
CA THR A 9 26.33 -25.19 -30.18
C THR A 9 25.94 -25.71 -28.81
N VAL A 10 26.28 -24.93 -27.79
CA VAL A 10 25.86 -25.09 -26.41
C VAL A 10 24.33 -25.21 -26.37
N GLU A 11 23.82 -26.35 -25.91
CA GLU A 11 22.41 -26.55 -25.55
C GLU A 11 22.01 -25.53 -24.46
N GLY A 12 20.91 -24.79 -24.67
CA GLY A 12 20.33 -23.97 -23.60
C GLY A 12 19.50 -22.73 -23.96
N LYS A 13 19.31 -22.36 -25.24
CA LYS A 13 18.59 -21.13 -25.63
C LYS A 13 17.20 -21.30 -26.26
N GLU A 14 16.69 -22.51 -26.45
CA GLU A 14 15.46 -22.73 -27.24
C GLU A 14 14.13 -22.50 -26.48
N ASP A 15 14.15 -22.37 -25.15
CA ASP A 15 12.92 -22.26 -24.34
C ASP A 15 12.69 -20.88 -23.69
N THR A 16 13.25 -19.81 -24.26
CA THR A 16 13.06 -18.45 -23.74
C THR A 16 11.80 -17.80 -24.33
N TRP A 17 10.90 -17.33 -23.46
CA TRP A 17 9.69 -16.59 -23.83
C TRP A 17 9.85 -15.11 -23.49
N LEU A 18 9.27 -14.21 -24.26
CA LEU A 18 9.22 -12.79 -23.91
C LEU A 18 7.82 -12.35 -23.48
N LEU A 19 7.76 -11.55 -22.42
CA LEU A 19 6.55 -10.83 -22.07
C LEU A 19 6.39 -9.61 -22.99
N ASP A 20 5.28 -9.54 -23.72
CA ASP A 20 5.04 -8.54 -24.75
C ASP A 20 3.63 -7.94 -24.65
N SER A 21 3.56 -6.62 -24.49
CA SER A 21 2.29 -5.86 -24.49
C SER A 21 1.68 -5.70 -25.87
N GLY A 22 2.48 -5.82 -26.95
CA GLY A 22 2.02 -5.70 -28.34
C GLY A 22 1.44 -7.00 -28.90
N CYS A 23 1.57 -8.10 -28.16
CA CYS A 23 1.11 -9.41 -28.57
C CYS A 23 -0.34 -9.64 -28.10
N THR A 24 -1.23 -10.11 -28.99
CA THR A 24 -2.65 -10.33 -28.65
C THR A 24 -2.95 -11.71 -28.08
N HIS A 25 -2.07 -12.69 -28.30
CA HIS A 25 -2.23 -14.07 -27.83
C HIS A 25 -0.89 -14.65 -27.37
N HIS A 26 -0.87 -15.65 -26.50
CA HIS A 26 0.31 -16.46 -26.24
C HIS A 26 0.68 -17.24 -27.50
N MET A 27 1.94 -17.20 -27.92
CA MET A 27 2.40 -17.88 -29.14
C MET A 27 3.76 -18.52 -28.96
N THR A 28 3.99 -19.67 -29.57
CA THR A 28 5.31 -20.33 -29.56
C THR A 28 5.64 -20.99 -30.91
N PRO A 29 6.92 -20.99 -31.33
CA PRO A 29 7.40 -21.82 -32.42
C PRO A 29 7.70 -23.26 -32.00
N ASN A 30 7.65 -23.59 -30.70
CA ASN A 30 7.98 -24.92 -30.21
C ASN A 30 6.71 -25.79 -30.04
N GLY A 31 6.52 -26.71 -30.98
CA GLY A 31 5.39 -27.65 -30.97
C GLY A 31 5.48 -28.75 -29.90
N SER A 32 6.67 -29.00 -29.31
CA SER A 32 6.84 -30.05 -28.30
C SER A 32 6.31 -29.66 -26.92
N LEU A 33 5.95 -28.40 -26.71
CA LEU A 33 5.42 -27.89 -25.44
C LEU A 33 3.93 -28.20 -25.23
N PHE A 34 3.24 -28.70 -26.24
CA PHE A 34 1.81 -29.00 -26.19
C PHE A 34 1.55 -30.47 -25.92
N ASP A 35 0.61 -30.77 -25.02
CA ASP A 35 0.12 -32.13 -24.82
C ASP A 35 -0.74 -32.59 -26.01
N ILE A 36 -1.62 -31.70 -26.49
CA ILE A 36 -2.50 -31.90 -27.64
C ILE A 36 -2.57 -30.60 -28.43
N VAL A 37 -2.28 -30.66 -29.73
CA VAL A 37 -2.43 -29.53 -30.66
C VAL A 37 -3.61 -29.78 -31.58
N HIS A 38 -4.59 -28.88 -31.56
CA HIS A 38 -5.68 -28.90 -32.53
C HIS A 38 -5.27 -28.12 -33.78
N SER A 39 -5.27 -28.77 -34.94
CA SER A 39 -4.93 -28.14 -36.22
C SER A 39 -5.91 -27.01 -36.56
N CYS A 40 -5.41 -25.81 -36.85
CA CYS A 40 -6.21 -24.65 -37.19
C CYS A 40 -5.97 -24.23 -38.65
N ASN A 41 -6.79 -24.73 -39.58
CA ASN A 41 -6.53 -24.52 -41.01
C ASN A 41 -6.85 -23.11 -41.55
N CYS A 42 -7.50 -22.24 -40.77
CA CYS A 42 -8.01 -20.94 -41.23
C CYS A 42 -7.47 -19.70 -40.49
N LEU A 43 -6.71 -19.86 -39.40
CA LEU A 43 -6.22 -18.75 -38.58
C LEU A 43 -4.89 -18.19 -39.10
N ARG A 44 -4.79 -16.85 -39.14
CA ARG A 44 -3.58 -16.11 -39.49
C ARG A 44 -3.34 -14.99 -38.49
N VAL A 45 -2.08 -14.79 -38.11
CA VAL A 45 -1.63 -13.71 -37.22
C VAL A 45 -0.84 -12.68 -38.02
N ARG A 46 -0.99 -11.40 -37.68
CA ARG A 46 -0.22 -10.30 -38.29
C ARG A 46 1.00 -10.05 -37.42
N MET A 47 2.19 -10.19 -37.99
CA MET A 47 3.47 -9.97 -37.33
C MET A 47 3.81 -8.47 -37.29
N GLY A 48 4.78 -8.07 -36.45
CA GLY A 48 5.19 -6.67 -36.30
C GLY A 48 5.77 -6.01 -37.57
N ASP A 49 6.20 -6.82 -38.55
CA ASP A 49 6.63 -6.39 -39.88
C ASP A 49 5.44 -6.20 -40.87
N GLY A 50 4.21 -6.43 -40.43
CA GLY A 50 2.99 -6.38 -41.24
C GLY A 50 2.67 -7.67 -42.00
N LYS A 51 3.53 -8.69 -41.96
CA LYS A 51 3.34 -9.98 -42.65
C LYS A 51 2.23 -10.80 -41.98
N LEU A 52 1.36 -11.40 -42.79
CA LEU A 52 0.39 -12.39 -42.30
C LEU A 52 1.01 -13.79 -42.30
N VAL A 53 1.10 -14.40 -41.12
CA VAL A 53 1.64 -15.75 -40.89
C VAL A 53 0.51 -16.70 -40.51
N ARG A 54 0.58 -17.96 -40.97
CA ARG A 54 -0.43 -18.98 -40.69
C ARG A 54 -0.19 -19.65 -39.33
N VAL A 55 -1.25 -19.78 -38.54
CA VAL A 55 -1.22 -20.54 -37.28
C VAL A 55 -1.33 -22.03 -37.61
N GLN A 56 -0.42 -22.84 -37.08
CA GLN A 56 -0.38 -24.28 -37.34
C GLN A 56 -1.36 -25.05 -36.45
N GLY A 57 -1.60 -24.55 -35.24
CA GLY A 57 -2.60 -25.09 -34.33
C GLY A 57 -2.78 -24.28 -33.06
N LYS A 58 -3.73 -24.70 -32.24
CA LYS A 58 -4.01 -24.14 -30.91
C LYS A 58 -4.04 -25.28 -29.89
N GLY A 59 -3.42 -25.05 -28.74
CA GLY A 59 -3.39 -26.03 -27.65
C GLY A 59 -3.06 -25.36 -26.32
N ASN A 60 -3.01 -26.16 -25.26
CA ASN A 60 -2.60 -25.69 -23.94
C ASN A 60 -1.17 -26.12 -23.68
N ILE A 61 -0.39 -25.21 -23.08
CA ILE A 61 0.95 -25.50 -22.56
C ILE A 61 0.86 -25.48 -21.03
N GLU A 62 1.38 -26.52 -20.40
CA GLU A 62 1.51 -26.58 -18.94
C GLU A 62 2.86 -25.99 -18.52
N VAL A 63 2.84 -24.92 -17.73
CA VAL A 63 4.05 -24.34 -17.13
C VAL A 63 4.13 -24.66 -15.64
N PRO A 64 5.31 -24.96 -15.10
CA PRO A 64 5.49 -25.11 -13.66
C PRO A 64 5.50 -23.76 -12.94
N THR A 65 4.85 -23.68 -11.78
CA THR A 65 4.85 -22.51 -10.89
C THR A 65 5.89 -22.65 -9.77
N LEU A 66 6.19 -21.54 -9.08
CA LEU A 66 7.06 -21.51 -7.89
C LEU A 66 6.54 -22.38 -6.72
N SER A 67 5.25 -22.74 -6.70
CA SER A 67 4.65 -23.63 -5.70
C SER A 67 4.63 -25.11 -6.11
N GLY A 68 5.17 -25.45 -7.29
CA GLY A 68 5.18 -26.80 -7.84
C GLY A 68 3.88 -27.24 -8.52
N THR A 69 2.88 -26.35 -8.61
CA THR A 69 1.66 -26.60 -9.39
C THR A 69 1.91 -26.35 -10.87
N LYS A 70 1.13 -26.99 -11.76
CA LYS A 70 1.18 -26.73 -13.20
C LYS A 70 0.03 -25.81 -13.61
N THR A 71 0.35 -24.68 -14.25
CA THR A 71 -0.62 -23.72 -14.78
C THR A 71 -0.74 -23.88 -16.29
N LYS A 72 -1.95 -23.75 -16.84
CA LYS A 72 -2.25 -23.95 -18.26
C LYS A 72 -2.39 -22.62 -18.97
N PHE A 73 -1.60 -22.40 -20.03
CA PHE A 73 -1.75 -21.27 -20.93
C PHE A 73 -2.29 -21.72 -22.28
N THR A 74 -3.39 -21.11 -22.70
CA THR A 74 -3.94 -21.31 -24.04
C THR A 74 -3.05 -20.61 -25.06
N THR A 75 -2.33 -21.39 -25.88
CA THR A 75 -1.25 -20.89 -26.74
C THR A 75 -1.46 -21.28 -28.22
N LEU A 76 -1.09 -20.38 -29.13
CA LEU A 76 -1.05 -20.64 -30.57
C LEU A 76 0.33 -21.17 -30.99
N TYR A 77 0.33 -22.19 -31.85
CA TYR A 77 1.53 -22.75 -32.45
C TYR A 77 1.82 -22.07 -33.79
N VAL A 78 2.94 -21.36 -33.88
CA VAL A 78 3.33 -20.54 -35.05
C VAL A 78 4.82 -20.76 -35.36
N LEU A 79 5.11 -21.53 -36.41
CA LEU A 79 6.47 -21.93 -36.81
C LEU A 79 7.39 -20.76 -37.17
N ASP A 80 6.85 -19.68 -37.72
CA ASP A 80 7.64 -18.53 -38.21
C ASP A 80 8.04 -17.55 -37.08
N LEU A 81 7.87 -17.91 -35.80
CA LEU A 81 8.34 -17.13 -34.66
C LEU A 81 9.79 -17.48 -34.31
N HIS A 82 10.57 -16.47 -33.92
CA HIS A 82 11.94 -16.68 -33.45
C HIS A 82 12.02 -17.17 -31.99
N GLN A 83 11.02 -16.83 -31.16
CA GLN A 83 10.95 -17.18 -29.74
C GLN A 83 9.50 -17.12 -29.26
N GLY A 84 9.22 -17.69 -28.09
CA GLY A 84 7.88 -17.66 -27.49
C GLY A 84 7.48 -16.24 -27.04
N LEU A 85 6.19 -15.93 -27.13
CA LEU A 85 5.61 -14.65 -26.70
C LEU A 85 4.48 -14.88 -25.71
N ILE A 86 4.49 -14.12 -24.60
CA ILE A 86 3.42 -14.08 -23.61
C ILE A 86 2.71 -12.73 -23.74
N SER A 87 1.43 -12.77 -24.15
CA SER A 87 0.57 -11.60 -24.18
C SER A 87 0.21 -11.14 -22.78
N ILE A 88 0.52 -9.88 -22.45
CA ILE A 88 0.04 -9.25 -21.21
C ILE A 88 -1.48 -9.09 -21.23
N GLY A 89 -2.06 -8.76 -22.40
CA GLY A 89 -3.51 -8.61 -22.55
C GLY A 89 -4.24 -9.92 -22.26
N GLN A 90 -3.77 -11.04 -22.82
CA GLN A 90 -4.38 -12.35 -22.55
C GLN A 90 -4.21 -12.79 -21.08
N LEU A 91 -3.08 -12.48 -20.43
CA LEU A 91 -2.91 -12.74 -18.99
C LEU A 91 -3.98 -12.02 -18.16
N LEU A 92 -4.23 -10.74 -18.44
CA LEU A 92 -5.22 -9.94 -17.72
C LEU A 92 -6.66 -10.41 -18.01
N GLU A 93 -6.95 -10.86 -19.25
CA GLU A 93 -8.25 -11.48 -19.59
C GLU A 93 -8.49 -12.82 -18.86
N GLU A 94 -7.43 -13.54 -18.54
CA GLU A 94 -7.46 -14.81 -17.80
C GLU A 94 -7.31 -14.62 -16.25
N ASP A 95 -7.56 -13.41 -15.73
CA ASP A 95 -7.48 -13.02 -14.31
C ASP A 95 -6.09 -13.15 -13.65
N TYR A 96 -5.01 -13.13 -14.43
CA TYR A 96 -3.65 -13.03 -13.88
C TYR A 96 -3.28 -11.57 -13.58
N ASP A 97 -2.57 -11.34 -12.48
CA ASP A 97 -2.07 -10.02 -12.10
C ASP A 97 -0.62 -9.86 -12.54
N VAL A 98 -0.30 -8.78 -13.23
CA VAL A 98 1.05 -8.51 -13.77
C VAL A 98 1.56 -7.18 -13.21
N HIS A 99 2.57 -7.23 -12.35
CA HIS A 99 3.09 -6.08 -11.61
C HIS A 99 4.55 -5.78 -11.98
N PHE A 100 4.83 -4.60 -12.53
CA PHE A 100 6.18 -4.16 -12.90
C PHE A 100 6.74 -3.17 -11.87
N PHE A 101 7.92 -3.45 -11.32
CA PHE A 101 8.60 -2.60 -10.34
C PHE A 101 10.11 -2.90 -10.31
N ASP A 102 10.96 -1.95 -9.92
CA ASP A 102 12.41 -2.16 -9.71
C ASP A 102 13.14 -2.95 -10.83
N LYS A 103 12.79 -2.70 -12.10
CA LYS A 103 13.29 -3.46 -13.26
C LYS A 103 13.02 -4.97 -13.18
N LYS A 104 11.89 -5.34 -12.58
CA LYS A 104 11.33 -6.69 -12.45
C LYS A 104 9.85 -6.70 -12.82
N CYS A 105 9.34 -7.87 -13.14
CA CYS A 105 7.93 -8.16 -13.41
C CYS A 105 7.51 -9.35 -12.55
N GLU A 106 6.44 -9.20 -11.78
CA GLU A 106 5.78 -10.29 -11.06
C GLU A 106 4.49 -10.68 -11.79
N ILE A 107 4.27 -11.98 -11.99
CA ILE A 107 3.00 -12.51 -12.48
C ILE A 107 2.38 -13.34 -11.36
N ARG A 108 1.11 -13.08 -11.04
CA ARG A 108 0.34 -13.79 -10.00
C ARG A 108 -0.94 -14.37 -10.57
N ASP A 109 -1.41 -15.48 -10.01
CA ASP A 109 -2.69 -16.08 -10.39
C ASP A 109 -3.89 -15.28 -9.84
N ALA A 110 -5.11 -15.70 -10.22
CA ALA A 110 -6.36 -15.13 -9.73
C ALA A 110 -6.52 -15.19 -8.20
N GLN A 111 -5.82 -16.11 -7.52
CA GLN A 111 -5.79 -16.23 -6.07
C GLN A 111 -4.64 -15.41 -5.42
N LYS A 112 -3.96 -14.56 -6.20
CA LYS A 112 -2.81 -13.72 -5.81
C LYS A 112 -1.54 -14.49 -5.42
N ASN A 113 -1.45 -15.77 -5.73
CA ASN A 113 -0.22 -16.54 -5.56
C ASN A 113 0.79 -16.14 -6.63
N LEU A 114 2.05 -16.03 -6.24
CA LEU A 114 3.13 -15.67 -7.14
C LEU A 114 3.49 -16.83 -8.08
N ILE A 115 3.40 -16.60 -9.39
CA ILE A 115 3.72 -17.58 -10.44
C ILE A 115 5.17 -17.44 -10.87
N VAL A 116 5.63 -16.23 -11.16
CA VAL A 116 7.02 -15.97 -11.59
C VAL A 116 7.44 -14.54 -11.30
N VAL A 117 8.73 -14.36 -10.98
CA VAL A 117 9.40 -13.06 -10.95
C VAL A 117 10.45 -13.02 -12.06
N VAL A 118 10.34 -12.04 -12.96
CA VAL A 118 11.17 -11.89 -14.15
C VAL A 118 11.98 -10.62 -14.03
N LYS A 119 13.30 -10.70 -14.20
CA LYS A 119 14.16 -9.52 -14.21
C LYS A 119 14.25 -8.95 -15.64
N MET A 120 14.27 -7.63 -15.75
CA MET A 120 14.47 -6.96 -17.03
C MET A 120 15.90 -7.21 -17.56
N VAL A 121 16.00 -7.64 -18.81
CA VAL A 121 17.25 -7.80 -19.57
C VAL A 121 17.08 -7.07 -20.90
N ASP A 122 17.98 -6.15 -21.23
CA ASP A 122 17.98 -5.39 -22.48
C ASP A 122 16.61 -4.75 -22.84
N ARG A 123 15.95 -4.17 -21.82
CA ARG A 123 14.61 -3.54 -21.90
C ARG A 123 13.45 -4.51 -22.18
N SER A 124 13.67 -5.82 -22.08
CA SER A 124 12.66 -6.86 -22.21
C SER A 124 12.58 -7.72 -20.95
N PHE A 125 11.53 -8.54 -20.82
CA PHE A 125 11.34 -9.46 -19.68
C PHE A 125 11.36 -10.91 -20.19
N PRO A 126 12.55 -11.54 -20.30
CA PRO A 126 12.66 -12.91 -20.74
C PRO A 126 12.33 -13.90 -19.62
N ILE A 127 11.44 -14.85 -19.92
CA ILE A 127 10.98 -15.92 -19.05
C ILE A 127 11.61 -17.22 -19.54
N ASN A 128 12.40 -17.86 -18.67
CA ASN A 128 12.88 -19.21 -18.88
C ASN A 128 12.23 -20.12 -17.82
N TRP A 129 11.24 -20.91 -18.24
CA TRP A 129 10.47 -21.77 -17.34
C TRP A 129 11.32 -22.82 -16.60
N GLY A 130 12.50 -23.19 -17.14
CA GLY A 130 13.45 -24.10 -16.48
C GLY A 130 14.30 -23.45 -15.38
N GLU A 131 14.70 -22.18 -15.54
CA GLU A 131 15.53 -21.45 -14.54
C GLU A 131 14.71 -20.86 -13.39
N VAL A 132 13.41 -20.60 -13.61
CA VAL A 132 12.49 -20.06 -12.59
C VAL A 132 12.37 -21.00 -11.38
N LEU A 133 12.38 -22.32 -11.59
CA LEU A 133 12.39 -23.33 -10.52
C LEU A 133 13.72 -23.36 -9.74
N ALA A 134 14.86 -23.11 -10.40
CA ALA A 134 16.17 -23.07 -9.74
C ALA A 134 16.36 -21.81 -8.87
N ASN A 135 15.82 -20.67 -9.31
CA ASN A 135 15.86 -19.41 -8.57
C ASN A 135 14.83 -19.34 -7.42
N ALA A 136 13.74 -20.12 -7.47
CA ALA A 136 12.74 -20.25 -6.40
C ALA A 136 13.30 -20.85 -5.10
N VAL A 137 14.31 -21.72 -5.24
CA VAL A 137 14.95 -22.43 -4.11
C VAL A 137 16.02 -21.55 -3.45
N SER A 138 16.47 -20.49 -4.10
CA SER A 138 17.52 -19.60 -3.59
C SER A 138 16.91 -18.28 -3.09
N THR A 139 16.34 -18.30 -1.88
CA THR A 139 16.46 -17.09 -1.04
C THR A 139 17.95 -16.91 -0.73
N ASP A 140 18.49 -15.71 -0.91
CA ASP A 140 19.84 -15.41 -0.39
C ASP A 140 19.77 -15.68 1.12
N GLU A 141 20.30 -16.82 1.58
CA GLU A 141 20.19 -17.29 2.96
C GLU A 141 20.68 -16.21 3.94
N ARG A 142 21.55 -15.30 3.49
CA ARG A 142 22.01 -14.14 4.27
C ARG A 142 20.94 -13.11 4.52
N GLU A 143 20.14 -12.78 3.52
CA GLU A 143 19.04 -11.83 3.68
C GLU A 143 17.94 -12.43 4.58
N LEU A 144 17.75 -13.74 4.48
CA LEU A 144 16.88 -14.50 5.38
C LEU A 144 17.39 -14.46 6.83
N TRP A 145 18.67 -14.73 7.08
CA TRP A 145 19.25 -14.67 8.43
C TRP A 145 19.36 -13.23 8.96
N HIS A 146 19.67 -12.25 8.11
CA HIS A 146 19.67 -10.83 8.47
C HIS A 146 18.29 -10.37 8.94
N LYS A 147 17.22 -10.75 8.22
CA LYS A 147 15.84 -10.45 8.64
C LYS A 147 15.45 -11.23 9.90
N ARG A 148 15.80 -12.51 10.01
CA ARG A 148 15.47 -13.36 11.17
C ARG A 148 16.14 -12.93 12.49
N LEU A 149 17.34 -12.39 12.43
CA LEU A 149 18.10 -11.90 13.59
C LEU A 149 17.80 -10.42 13.91
N GLY A 150 16.74 -9.83 13.35
CA GLY A 150 16.36 -8.43 13.59
C GLY A 150 17.37 -7.43 13.02
N HIS A 151 17.77 -7.62 11.75
CA HIS A 151 18.76 -6.79 11.05
C HIS A 151 20.16 -6.82 11.67
N CYS A 152 20.56 -7.98 12.19
CA CYS A 152 21.91 -8.18 12.75
C CYS A 152 22.99 -7.81 11.73
N ASN A 153 24.03 -7.12 12.19
CA ASN A 153 25.10 -6.64 11.30
C ASN A 153 25.87 -7.80 10.65
N TYR A 154 26.44 -7.55 9.47
CA TYR A 154 27.11 -8.59 8.68
C TYR A 154 28.36 -9.19 9.37
N GLN A 155 28.97 -8.48 10.33
CA GLN A 155 30.09 -8.99 11.12
C GLN A 155 29.66 -10.07 12.12
N SER A 156 28.51 -9.89 12.77
CA SER A 156 27.90 -10.86 13.68
C SER A 156 27.40 -12.10 12.93
N LEU A 157 26.79 -11.92 11.75
CA LEU A 157 26.45 -13.03 10.83
C LEU A 157 27.69 -13.83 10.41
N ALA A 158 28.80 -13.15 10.10
CA ALA A 158 30.06 -13.80 9.77
C ALA A 158 30.67 -14.56 10.97
N SER A 159 30.45 -14.08 12.21
CA SER A 159 30.88 -14.77 13.42
C SER A 159 30.09 -16.08 13.66
N LEU A 160 28.78 -16.06 13.40
CA LEU A 160 27.91 -17.25 13.51
C LEU A 160 28.23 -18.31 12.45
N SER A 161 28.51 -17.88 11.21
CA SER A 161 28.93 -18.76 10.10
C SER A 161 30.28 -19.43 10.38
N ARG A 162 31.28 -18.69 10.88
CA ARG A 162 32.61 -19.25 11.24
C ARG A 162 32.57 -20.32 12.33
N ARG A 163 31.49 -20.38 13.10
CA ARG A 163 31.29 -21.31 14.22
C ARG A 163 30.33 -22.46 13.85
N GLU A 164 30.00 -22.63 12.57
CA GLU A 164 29.12 -23.69 12.03
C GLU A 164 27.68 -23.75 12.59
N LEU A 165 27.25 -22.70 13.30
CA LEU A 165 25.90 -22.62 13.87
C LEU A 165 24.83 -22.30 12.81
N VAL A 166 25.27 -21.80 11.65
CA VAL A 166 24.47 -21.49 10.46
C VAL A 166 25.26 -21.91 9.21
N LYS A 167 24.66 -22.66 8.27
CA LYS A 167 25.33 -23.13 7.04
C LYS A 167 25.35 -22.07 5.92
N ASP A 168 26.32 -22.20 5.01
CA ASP A 168 26.38 -21.62 3.65
C ASP A 168 26.45 -20.07 3.47
N ILE A 169 26.82 -19.31 4.50
CA ILE A 169 27.09 -17.85 4.37
C ILE A 169 28.51 -17.60 3.80
N ARG A 170 28.67 -17.51 2.46
CA ARG A 170 29.98 -17.35 1.74
C ARG A 170 30.38 -15.93 1.26
N ARG A 171 30.89 -14.96 2.05
CA ARG A 171 31.52 -13.63 1.61
C ARG A 171 31.01 -12.88 0.32
N ASP A 172 31.43 -11.63 0.09
CA ASP A 172 30.60 -10.53 -0.45
C ASP A 172 30.33 -10.37 -1.98
N LYS A 173 29.45 -9.40 -2.26
CA LYS A 173 28.66 -9.03 -3.45
C LYS A 173 29.38 -8.28 -4.59
N LEU A 174 30.72 -8.19 -4.60
CA LEU A 174 31.45 -7.40 -5.62
C LEU A 174 32.68 -8.08 -6.28
N ASP A 175 33.07 -9.29 -5.86
CA ASP A 175 34.37 -9.84 -6.31
C ASP A 175 34.34 -10.68 -7.59
N SER A 176 33.18 -11.05 -8.14
CA SER A 176 33.21 -12.02 -9.25
C SER A 176 33.60 -11.45 -10.63
N ARG A 177 33.75 -10.11 -10.81
CA ARG A 177 34.09 -9.48 -12.11
C ARG A 177 34.82 -8.11 -12.05
N ALA A 178 35.35 -7.67 -10.90
CA ALA A 178 36.00 -6.35 -10.82
C ALA A 178 37.53 -6.47 -10.92
N ASP A 179 38.12 -5.72 -11.86
CA ASP A 179 39.58 -5.68 -12.02
C ASP A 179 40.20 -4.63 -11.09
N ILE A 180 41.28 -5.00 -10.40
CA ILE A 180 42.05 -4.05 -9.58
C ILE A 180 42.78 -3.08 -10.51
N CYS A 181 42.50 -1.79 -10.37
CA CYS A 181 43.07 -0.73 -11.20
C CYS A 181 43.54 0.45 -10.34
N ILE A 182 44.57 1.15 -10.81
CA ILE A 182 45.14 2.33 -10.15
C ILE A 182 44.46 3.57 -10.74
N PHE A 183 43.97 4.49 -9.90
CA PHE A 183 43.41 5.74 -10.38
C PHE A 183 44.51 6.65 -10.96
N VAL A 184 44.32 7.15 -12.18
CA VAL A 184 45.31 7.98 -12.91
C VAL A 184 44.80 9.39 -13.19
N GLY A 185 43.47 9.62 -13.19
CA GLY A 185 42.90 10.95 -13.40
C GLY A 185 41.51 10.90 -14.05
N TYR A 186 41.06 12.04 -14.59
CA TYR A 186 39.74 12.16 -15.22
C TYR A 186 39.83 12.13 -16.74
N SER A 187 38.79 11.64 -17.42
CA SER A 187 38.71 11.63 -18.88
C SER A 187 38.35 13.01 -19.43
N LEU A 188 39.04 13.46 -20.48
CA LEU A 188 38.80 14.74 -21.16
C LEU A 188 37.58 14.70 -22.11
N HIS A 189 37.09 13.50 -22.43
CA HIS A 189 36.03 13.29 -23.43
C HIS A 189 34.75 12.66 -22.84
N SER A 190 34.74 12.34 -21.53
CA SER A 190 33.59 11.74 -20.85
C SER A 190 33.63 12.00 -19.34
N LYS A 191 32.48 12.02 -18.67
CA LYS A 191 32.38 12.09 -17.19
C LYS A 191 32.77 10.76 -16.51
N GLY A 192 33.98 10.28 -16.73
CA GLY A 192 34.48 9.00 -16.21
C GLY A 192 35.93 9.07 -15.74
N TYR A 193 36.30 8.19 -14.82
CA TYR A 193 37.63 8.06 -14.23
C TYR A 193 38.54 7.23 -15.13
N ARG A 194 39.77 7.69 -15.34
CA ARG A 194 40.84 6.96 -16.01
C ARG A 194 41.55 6.09 -14.98
N LEU A 195 41.53 4.79 -15.22
CA LEU A 195 42.13 3.79 -14.35
C LEU A 195 43.18 3.01 -15.13
N TYR A 196 44.35 2.78 -14.55
CA TYR A 196 45.36 1.89 -15.11
C TYR A 196 45.14 0.49 -14.59
N ASN A 197 44.75 -0.42 -15.47
CA ASN A 197 44.59 -1.83 -15.15
C ASN A 197 45.97 -2.52 -15.21
N ILE A 198 46.37 -3.11 -14.09
CA ILE A 198 47.73 -3.66 -13.89
C ILE A 198 47.94 -4.95 -14.72
N GLU A 199 46.90 -5.76 -14.88
CA GLU A 199 46.96 -7.04 -15.60
C GLU A 199 47.02 -6.85 -17.12
N SER A 200 46.23 -5.91 -17.65
CA SER A 200 46.19 -5.61 -19.08
C SER A 200 47.17 -4.53 -19.53
N GLN A 201 47.83 -3.84 -18.60
CA GLN A 201 48.74 -2.71 -18.81
C GLN A 201 48.16 -1.57 -19.66
N LYS A 202 46.84 -1.35 -19.57
CA LYS A 202 46.12 -0.33 -20.34
C LYS A 202 45.36 0.62 -19.43
N ILE A 203 45.18 1.85 -19.91
CA ILE A 203 44.29 2.81 -19.29
C ILE A 203 42.86 2.57 -19.79
N ILE A 204 41.96 2.32 -18.86
CA ILE A 204 40.52 2.15 -19.09
C ILE A 204 39.76 3.35 -18.52
N VAL A 205 38.57 3.64 -19.05
CA VAL A 205 37.69 4.70 -18.54
C VAL A 205 36.42 4.07 -17.99
N ALA A 206 36.14 4.29 -16.70
CA ALA A 206 34.96 3.75 -16.01
C ALA A 206 34.23 4.85 -15.24
N ARG A 207 32.89 4.76 -15.14
CA ARG A 207 32.07 5.72 -14.38
C ARG A 207 31.71 5.22 -12.98
N ASP A 208 31.51 3.91 -12.84
CA ASP A 208 31.14 3.27 -11.58
C ASP A 208 32.38 2.59 -10.99
N ILE A 209 32.98 3.21 -9.96
CA ILE A 209 34.19 2.72 -9.30
C ILE A 209 34.01 2.74 -7.78
N LYS A 210 34.71 1.86 -7.07
CA LYS A 210 34.85 1.91 -5.61
C LYS A 210 36.30 2.24 -5.28
N VAL A 211 36.53 3.38 -4.64
CA VAL A 211 37.88 3.87 -4.32
C VAL A 211 38.21 3.50 -2.87
N ASP A 212 39.39 2.92 -2.66
CA ASP A 212 39.99 2.76 -1.34
C ASP A 212 41.02 3.87 -1.14
N GLU A 213 40.62 4.95 -0.46
CA GLU A 213 41.43 6.15 -0.24
C GLU A 213 42.56 5.95 0.79
N HIS A 214 42.56 4.81 1.50
CA HIS A 214 43.55 4.50 2.53
C HIS A 214 44.65 3.55 2.05
N SER A 215 44.66 3.23 0.75
CA SER A 215 45.56 2.28 0.11
C SER A 215 46.35 2.93 -1.02
N ILE A 216 47.67 2.79 -1.00
CA ILE A 216 48.57 3.30 -2.05
C ILE A 216 49.28 2.14 -2.73
N TRP A 217 49.36 2.18 -4.06
CA TRP A 217 50.12 1.23 -4.83
C TRP A 217 51.62 1.58 -4.83
N ASN A 218 52.45 0.66 -4.35
CA ASN A 218 53.90 0.79 -4.48
C ASN A 218 54.35 0.21 -5.82
N TRP A 219 54.91 1.07 -6.67
CA TRP A 219 55.39 0.72 -8.01
C TRP A 219 56.68 -0.11 -8.02
N GLU A 220 57.49 -0.04 -6.96
CA GLU A 220 58.75 -0.81 -6.83
C GLU A 220 58.46 -2.26 -6.40
N ASP A 221 57.63 -2.44 -5.37
CA ASP A 221 57.33 -3.76 -4.78
C ASP A 221 56.09 -4.45 -5.37
N LYS A 222 55.33 -3.75 -6.22
CA LYS A 222 54.06 -4.21 -6.83
C LYS A 222 53.05 -4.74 -5.81
N LYS A 223 52.83 -4.01 -4.71
CA LYS A 223 51.89 -4.36 -3.63
C LYS A 223 51.13 -3.12 -3.13
N ILE A 224 49.97 -3.37 -2.52
CA ILE A 224 49.15 -2.36 -1.86
C ILE A 224 49.67 -2.12 -0.45
N ILE A 225 49.84 -0.85 -0.06
CA ILE A 225 50.24 -0.42 1.27
C ILE A 225 49.10 0.40 1.88
N HIS A 226 48.66 0.04 3.09
CA HIS A 226 47.68 0.84 3.84
C HIS A 226 48.39 1.98 4.59
N ALA A 227 47.92 3.22 4.42
CA ALA A 227 48.42 4.36 5.17
C ALA A 227 47.97 4.25 6.64
N VAL A 228 48.91 4.06 7.56
CA VAL A 228 48.65 4.18 9.00
C VAL A 228 48.67 5.67 9.35
N THR A 229 47.52 6.26 9.65
CA THR A 229 47.45 7.63 10.20
C THR A 229 47.91 7.63 11.66
N PRO A 230 48.91 8.45 12.06
CA PRO A 230 49.18 8.71 13.46
C PRO A 230 48.23 9.77 14.00
N VAL A 231 47.83 9.59 15.26
CA VAL A 231 47.04 10.52 16.07
C VAL A 231 47.92 11.69 16.53
N LEU A 232 47.52 12.93 16.24
CA LEU A 232 47.88 14.17 16.97
C LEU A 232 46.89 15.28 16.52
N ASN A 233 45.93 15.68 17.35
CA ASN A 233 45.97 16.79 18.31
C ASN A 233 46.14 18.21 17.73
N VAL A 234 45.10 19.04 17.98
CA VAL A 234 45.17 20.42 18.50
C VAL A 234 45.24 21.60 17.50
N MET A 235 44.13 22.38 17.52
CA MET A 235 44.01 23.86 17.54
C MET A 235 44.04 24.76 16.28
N HIS A 236 43.07 25.69 16.32
CA HIS A 236 43.06 27.13 16.00
C HIS A 236 43.30 27.63 14.56
N ASP A 237 42.23 28.27 14.05
CA ASP A 237 42.10 29.66 13.61
C ASP A 237 42.95 30.29 12.49
N GLU A 238 42.27 31.26 11.87
CA GLU A 238 42.74 32.47 11.17
C GLU A 238 42.93 32.45 9.63
N ASP A 239 42.06 33.29 9.03
CA ASP A 239 42.31 34.35 8.06
C ASP A 239 42.30 34.11 6.54
N ASP A 240 41.29 34.75 5.94
CA ASP A 240 41.34 35.77 4.87
C ASP A 240 42.31 35.59 3.68
N GLU A 241 41.75 35.68 2.46
CA GLU A 241 41.89 36.89 1.63
C GLU A 241 41.06 36.82 0.34
N GLU A 242 40.41 37.95 0.03
CA GLU A 242 39.79 38.32 -1.24
C GLU A 242 40.84 38.44 -2.37
N VAL A 243 40.42 38.36 -3.65
CA VAL A 243 40.61 39.46 -4.63
C VAL A 243 39.64 39.26 -5.81
N ASN A 244 39.13 40.40 -6.25
CA ASN A 244 38.05 40.69 -7.16
C ASN A 244 38.58 41.11 -8.56
N GLN A 245 37.68 41.10 -9.57
CA GLN A 245 37.67 41.97 -10.78
C GLN A 245 38.79 41.78 -11.84
N SER A 246 38.63 41.99 -13.16
CA SER A 246 37.53 42.36 -14.06
C SER A 246 38.05 42.29 -15.51
N GLU A 247 37.12 42.05 -16.44
CA GLU A 247 36.99 42.59 -17.81
C GLU A 247 38.15 42.56 -18.83
N LEU A 248 37.83 42.11 -20.06
CA LEU A 248 37.85 42.97 -21.26
C LEU A 248 37.19 42.29 -22.47
N ILE A 249 36.58 43.14 -23.28
CA ILE A 249 35.59 42.92 -24.34
C ILE A 249 36.28 43.03 -25.71
N LEU A 250 35.53 42.65 -26.76
CA LEU A 250 35.53 43.12 -28.17
C LEU A 250 36.18 42.12 -29.15
N GLU A 251 35.65 41.78 -30.34
CA GLU A 251 34.41 42.09 -31.08
C GLU A 251 34.41 41.23 -32.38
N GLU A 252 33.21 40.94 -32.91
CA GLU A 252 32.75 40.88 -34.34
C GLU A 252 33.57 40.10 -35.42
N ASP A 253 33.01 39.43 -36.45
CA ASP A 253 31.67 39.37 -37.08
C ASP A 253 31.60 38.23 -38.13
N LYS A 254 30.36 37.78 -38.45
CA LYS A 254 29.79 37.26 -39.75
C LYS A 254 30.39 36.01 -40.45
N ASP A 255 29.63 35.08 -41.05
CA ASP A 255 28.38 35.16 -41.81
C ASP A 255 27.54 33.85 -41.78
N ASP A 256 26.24 34.02 -41.97
CA ASP A 256 25.17 33.04 -42.13
C ASP A 256 25.27 32.15 -43.39
N ILE A 257 24.86 30.87 -43.29
CA ILE A 257 24.09 30.18 -44.35
C ILE A 257 23.00 29.28 -43.73
N LEU A 258 21.77 29.55 -44.18
CA LEU A 258 20.52 28.82 -43.97
C LEU A 258 20.52 27.38 -44.53
N ILE A 259 19.87 26.45 -43.82
CA ILE A 259 19.24 25.27 -44.43
C ILE A 259 17.74 25.31 -44.13
N ARG A 260 16.95 25.28 -45.21
CA ARG A 260 15.50 25.43 -45.30
C ARG A 260 14.73 24.28 -44.62
N GLY A 261 13.65 24.64 -43.93
CA GLY A 261 12.32 24.15 -44.34
C GLY A 261 11.48 23.38 -43.32
N THR A 262 11.10 23.97 -42.19
CA THR A 262 9.85 23.62 -41.49
C THR A 262 9.19 24.90 -40.98
N ARG A 263 8.00 25.22 -41.49
CA ARG A 263 7.21 26.39 -41.10
C ARG A 263 6.53 26.17 -39.76
N SER A 264 6.30 27.24 -39.01
CA SER A 264 5.54 27.25 -37.76
C SER A 264 4.05 26.96 -38.01
N LEU A 265 3.38 26.26 -37.07
CA LEU A 265 1.94 26.04 -37.10
C LEU A 265 1.13 27.35 -37.16
N SER A 266 1.68 28.46 -36.63
CA SER A 266 1.08 29.80 -36.71
C SER A 266 0.95 30.31 -38.15
N ASP A 267 1.95 30.02 -39.00
CA ASP A 267 1.97 30.43 -40.43
C ASP A 267 1.05 29.55 -41.31
N ILE A 268 0.61 28.39 -40.82
CA ILE A 268 -0.36 27.51 -41.48
C ILE A 268 -1.78 28.00 -41.18
N TYR A 269 -2.05 28.45 -39.96
CA TYR A 269 -3.37 28.97 -39.57
C TYR A 269 -3.68 30.36 -40.16
N GLU A 270 -2.68 31.22 -40.39
CA GLU A 270 -2.90 32.53 -41.03
C GLU A 270 -3.11 32.46 -42.56
N ARG A 271 -2.89 31.31 -43.21
CA ARG A 271 -3.05 31.15 -44.66
C ARG A 271 -4.26 30.32 -45.11
N CYS A 272 -5.07 29.80 -44.19
CA CYS A 272 -6.23 28.97 -44.50
C CYS A 272 -7.56 29.57 -44.03
N ASN A 273 -7.70 30.90 -44.14
CA ASN A 273 -9.01 31.57 -44.11
C ASN A 273 -9.20 32.38 -45.39
N ALA A 274 -9.48 31.67 -46.48
CA ALA A 274 -10.40 32.18 -47.49
C ALA A 274 -11.64 31.30 -47.38
N ALA A 275 -12.73 31.86 -46.85
CA ALA A 275 -14.03 31.25 -47.00
C ALA A 275 -14.27 31.10 -48.52
N ILE A 276 -14.29 29.86 -49.00
CA ILE A 276 -14.77 29.57 -50.35
C ILE A 276 -16.28 29.75 -50.27
N GLU A 277 -16.80 30.84 -50.82
CA GLU A 277 -18.22 30.91 -51.14
C GLU A 277 -18.50 29.81 -52.16
N GLU A 278 -19.37 28.87 -51.79
CA GLU A 278 -19.83 27.82 -52.69
C GLU A 278 -20.68 28.46 -53.80
N PRO A 279 -20.42 28.14 -55.08
CA PRO A 279 -21.23 28.63 -56.18
C PRO A 279 -22.69 28.18 -55.99
N SER A 280 -23.58 29.16 -55.95
CA SER A 280 -25.00 28.97 -55.63
C SER A 280 -25.84 28.57 -56.85
N CYS A 281 -25.27 28.73 -58.05
CA CYS A 281 -25.87 28.37 -59.33
C CYS A 281 -24.84 27.74 -60.29
N PHE A 282 -25.36 27.13 -61.37
CA PHE A 282 -24.55 26.46 -62.38
C PHE A 282 -23.56 27.42 -63.05
N GLU A 283 -24.00 28.65 -63.31
CA GLU A 283 -23.18 29.67 -63.98
C GLU A 283 -21.95 30.07 -63.14
N GLU A 284 -22.06 30.04 -61.80
CA GLU A 284 -20.94 30.33 -60.90
C GLU A 284 -19.97 29.14 -60.75
N ALA A 285 -20.47 27.90 -60.88
CA ALA A 285 -19.67 26.69 -60.76
C ALA A 285 -18.92 26.34 -62.05
N TYR A 286 -19.42 26.79 -63.20
CA TYR A 286 -18.89 26.44 -64.53
C TYR A 286 -17.47 27.00 -64.78
N ASP A 287 -17.15 28.17 -64.21
CA ASP A 287 -15.86 28.83 -64.43
C ASP A 287 -14.77 28.41 -63.41
N ILE A 288 -15.07 27.48 -62.50
CA ILE A 288 -14.13 26.99 -61.47
C ILE A 288 -13.55 25.63 -61.91
N PRO A 289 -12.28 25.56 -62.33
CA PRO A 289 -11.68 24.35 -62.92
C PRO A 289 -11.70 23.15 -61.98
N GLU A 290 -11.57 23.37 -60.67
CA GLU A 290 -11.60 22.31 -59.66
C GLU A 290 -12.99 21.66 -59.53
N TRP A 291 -14.06 22.44 -59.71
CA TRP A 291 -15.45 21.95 -59.69
C TRP A 291 -15.79 21.18 -60.95
N GLU A 292 -15.34 21.66 -62.11
CA GLU A 292 -15.48 20.94 -63.37
C GLU A 292 -14.76 19.58 -63.30
N GLN A 293 -13.58 19.54 -62.68
CA GLN A 293 -12.80 18.32 -62.52
C GLN A 293 -13.42 17.34 -61.53
N ALA A 294 -13.99 17.82 -60.41
CA ALA A 294 -14.75 17.00 -59.48
C ALA A 294 -16.02 16.41 -60.12
N MET A 295 -16.77 17.23 -60.88
CA MET A 295 -17.95 16.77 -61.62
C MET A 295 -17.59 15.74 -62.69
N LYS A 296 -16.45 15.91 -63.39
CA LYS A 296 -15.95 14.93 -64.37
C LYS A 296 -15.54 13.61 -63.70
N GLN A 297 -14.88 13.64 -62.55
CA GLN A 297 -14.53 12.42 -61.80
C GLN A 297 -15.78 11.68 -61.32
N GLU A 298 -16.81 12.41 -60.88
CA GLU A 298 -18.06 11.82 -60.45
C GLU A 298 -18.85 11.25 -61.65
N LEU A 299 -18.85 11.95 -62.81
CA LEU A 299 -19.38 11.45 -64.08
C LEU A 299 -18.66 10.17 -64.54
N GLU A 300 -17.33 10.15 -64.49
CA GLU A 300 -16.52 8.97 -64.85
C GLU A 300 -16.83 7.78 -63.95
N MET A 301 -17.09 8.01 -62.66
CA MET A 301 -17.49 6.96 -61.72
C MET A 301 -18.92 6.46 -61.96
N ILE A 302 -19.81 7.32 -62.43
CA ILE A 302 -21.19 7.01 -62.83
C ILE A 302 -21.18 6.19 -64.13
N GLU A 303 -20.37 6.57 -65.12
CA GLU A 303 -20.21 5.89 -66.41
C GLU A 303 -19.52 4.52 -66.25
N LYS A 304 -18.48 4.43 -65.41
CA LYS A 304 -17.75 3.18 -65.13
C LYS A 304 -18.60 2.09 -64.50
N ASN A 305 -19.64 2.47 -63.76
CA ASN A 305 -20.53 1.53 -63.08
C ASN A 305 -21.77 1.14 -63.91
N GLY A 306 -21.92 1.64 -65.15
CA GLY A 306 -22.97 1.23 -66.09
C GLY A 306 -24.41 1.33 -65.56
N THR A 307 -24.65 2.18 -64.57
CA THR A 307 -25.87 2.18 -63.74
C THR A 307 -26.90 3.25 -64.13
N TRP A 308 -26.60 4.04 -65.18
CA TRP A 308 -27.36 5.23 -65.54
C TRP A 308 -27.38 5.42 -67.07
N GLY A 309 -28.46 6.03 -67.58
CA GLY A 309 -28.58 6.44 -68.99
C GLY A 309 -29.10 7.86 -69.06
N LEU A 310 -28.52 8.67 -69.95
CA LEU A 310 -28.98 10.04 -70.20
C LEU A 310 -30.38 9.97 -70.83
N VAL A 311 -31.37 10.57 -70.18
CA VAL A 311 -32.76 10.61 -70.66
C VAL A 311 -33.28 12.03 -70.59
N ASP A 312 -34.03 12.44 -71.61
CA ASP A 312 -34.74 13.72 -71.59
C ASP A 312 -35.73 13.76 -70.43
N ARG A 313 -35.76 14.90 -69.73
CA ARG A 313 -36.56 15.09 -68.53
C ARG A 313 -38.04 14.78 -68.83
N PRO A 314 -38.63 13.71 -68.24
CA PRO A 314 -40.02 13.37 -68.48
C PRO A 314 -40.93 14.45 -67.87
N SER A 315 -41.83 15.01 -68.67
CA SER A 315 -42.71 16.13 -68.32
C SER A 315 -43.63 15.86 -67.10
N ASN A 316 -43.80 14.59 -66.71
CA ASN A 316 -44.72 14.17 -65.65
C ASN A 316 -44.06 13.62 -64.38
N ARG A 317 -42.75 13.84 -64.15
CA ARG A 317 -42.08 13.43 -62.90
C ARG A 317 -41.26 14.57 -62.28
N LYS A 318 -41.34 14.72 -60.94
CA LYS A 318 -40.50 15.66 -60.17
C LYS A 318 -39.08 15.11 -60.02
N ALA A 319 -38.08 15.88 -60.45
CA ALA A 319 -36.67 15.57 -60.18
C ALA A 319 -36.40 15.63 -58.67
N ILE A 320 -35.76 14.59 -58.12
CA ILE A 320 -35.31 14.58 -56.72
C ILE A 320 -33.87 15.08 -56.72
N GLY A 321 -33.65 16.26 -56.16
CA GLY A 321 -32.30 16.81 -56.03
C GLY A 321 -31.48 16.11 -54.94
N VAL A 322 -30.17 16.02 -55.16
CA VAL A 322 -29.13 15.52 -54.22
C VAL A 322 -28.97 16.35 -52.93
N LYS A 323 -29.89 17.28 -52.64
CA LYS A 323 -29.90 18.19 -51.46
C LYS A 323 -29.79 17.50 -50.09
N TRP A 324 -30.09 16.21 -49.99
CA TRP A 324 -30.05 15.48 -48.71
C TRP A 324 -28.66 14.93 -48.36
N ILE A 325 -27.78 14.72 -49.35
CA ILE A 325 -26.37 14.34 -49.15
C ILE A 325 -25.61 15.52 -48.50
N TYR A 326 -25.86 16.74 -49.00
CA TYR A 326 -25.33 17.98 -48.41
C TYR A 326 -25.71 18.17 -46.94
N LYS A 327 -26.94 17.80 -46.55
CA LYS A 327 -27.39 17.91 -45.15
C LYS A 327 -26.69 16.93 -44.21
N LEU A 328 -26.27 15.77 -44.71
CA LEU A 328 -25.52 14.80 -43.91
C LEU A 328 -24.08 15.28 -43.68
N ASN A 329 -23.44 15.82 -44.71
CA ASN A 329 -22.12 16.45 -44.60
C ASN A 329 -22.16 17.70 -43.71
N SER A 330 -23.24 18.50 -43.81
CA SER A 330 -23.49 19.63 -42.92
C SER A 330 -23.68 19.19 -41.47
N LEU A 331 -24.41 18.09 -41.22
CA LEU A 331 -24.54 17.51 -39.87
C LEU A 331 -23.19 17.08 -39.30
N ALA A 332 -22.36 16.38 -40.08
CA ALA A 332 -21.03 15.97 -39.64
C ALA A 332 -20.13 17.17 -39.29
N SER A 333 -20.15 18.23 -40.10
CA SER A 333 -19.42 19.48 -39.84
C SER A 333 -19.90 20.20 -38.57
N GLU A 334 -21.22 20.32 -38.40
CA GLU A 334 -21.82 21.01 -37.24
C GLU A 334 -21.58 20.25 -35.93
N VAL A 335 -21.62 18.90 -35.97
CA VAL A 335 -21.24 18.04 -34.84
C VAL A 335 -19.76 18.21 -34.50
N GLY A 336 -18.88 18.28 -35.50
CA GLY A 336 -17.44 18.55 -35.29
C GLY A 336 -17.21 19.86 -34.53
N GLN A 337 -17.85 20.93 -34.95
CA GLN A 337 -17.72 22.23 -34.28
C GLN A 337 -18.31 22.23 -32.86
N LEU A 338 -19.42 21.51 -32.62
CA LEU A 338 -19.99 21.36 -31.28
C LEU A 338 -19.05 20.56 -30.37
N LYS A 339 -18.39 19.53 -30.91
CA LYS A 339 -17.40 18.71 -30.21
C LYS A 339 -16.15 19.49 -29.81
N ASP A 340 -15.68 20.38 -30.68
CA ASP A 340 -14.57 21.28 -30.37
C ASP A 340 -14.92 22.21 -29.20
N LYS A 341 -16.09 22.88 -29.28
CA LYS A 341 -16.59 23.72 -28.16
C LYS A 341 -16.76 22.94 -26.86
N SER A 342 -17.33 21.74 -26.94
CA SER A 342 -17.51 20.86 -25.79
C SER A 342 -16.18 20.47 -25.15
N SER A 343 -15.18 20.18 -25.97
CA SER A 343 -13.82 19.87 -25.51
C SER A 343 -13.20 21.05 -24.76
N ASP A 344 -13.40 22.28 -25.22
CA ASP A 344 -12.91 23.48 -24.53
C ASP A 344 -13.61 23.74 -23.21
N VAL A 345 -14.94 23.63 -23.17
CA VAL A 345 -15.73 23.73 -21.93
C VAL A 345 -15.29 22.67 -20.94
N LYS A 346 -15.13 21.42 -21.39
CA LYS A 346 -14.66 20.29 -20.57
C LYS A 346 -13.27 20.57 -20.00
N ARG A 347 -12.34 21.06 -20.81
CA ARG A 347 -10.98 21.45 -20.38
C ARG A 347 -11.02 22.56 -19.31
N GLY A 348 -11.92 23.53 -19.47
CA GLY A 348 -12.15 24.60 -18.51
C GLY A 348 -12.73 24.09 -17.18
N VAL A 349 -13.69 23.17 -17.23
CA VAL A 349 -14.23 22.49 -16.05
C VAL A 349 -13.16 21.65 -15.35
N GLU A 350 -12.34 20.92 -16.09
CA GLU A 350 -11.21 20.15 -15.56
C GLU A 350 -10.13 21.05 -14.93
N ALA A 351 -9.89 22.24 -15.50
CA ALA A 351 -9.02 23.25 -14.90
C ALA A 351 -9.60 23.76 -13.57
N ALA A 352 -10.87 24.17 -13.55
CA ALA A 352 -11.52 24.64 -12.33
C ALA A 352 -11.61 23.55 -11.25
N THR A 353 -11.84 22.29 -11.64
CA THR A 353 -11.84 21.13 -10.74
C THR A 353 -10.45 20.83 -10.18
N ARG A 354 -9.38 21.06 -10.98
CA ARG A 354 -7.98 21.00 -10.50
C ARG A 354 -7.68 22.08 -9.47
N ASP A 355 -8.36 23.22 -9.56
CA ASP A 355 -8.27 24.32 -8.62
C ASP A 355 -9.24 24.16 -7.42
N GLY A 356 -9.91 23.00 -7.29
CA GLY A 356 -10.76 22.69 -6.15
C GLY A 356 -12.15 23.32 -6.21
N MET A 357 -12.62 23.76 -7.38
CA MET A 357 -13.97 24.29 -7.56
C MET A 357 -14.97 23.18 -7.95
N THR A 358 -16.25 23.41 -7.68
CA THR A 358 -17.33 22.49 -8.06
C THR A 358 -17.99 22.94 -9.37
N PRO A 359 -18.09 22.08 -10.40
CA PRO A 359 -18.73 22.42 -11.67
C PRO A 359 -20.21 22.79 -11.50
N ARG A 360 -20.71 23.75 -12.27
CA ARG A 360 -22.12 24.13 -12.24
C ARG A 360 -23.00 23.04 -12.89
N SER A 361 -24.19 22.84 -12.32
CA SER A 361 -25.18 21.89 -12.84
C SER A 361 -25.61 22.21 -14.27
N GLU A 362 -25.73 23.49 -14.62
CA GLU A 362 -26.04 23.95 -15.99
C GLU A 362 -24.98 23.51 -17.01
N VAL A 363 -23.69 23.63 -16.66
CA VAL A 363 -22.57 23.22 -17.51
C VAL A 363 -22.52 21.71 -17.68
N LEU A 364 -22.74 20.95 -16.60
CA LEU A 364 -22.80 19.49 -16.65
C LEU A 364 -24.00 18.99 -17.48
N GLY A 365 -25.17 19.63 -17.32
CA GLY A 365 -26.36 19.32 -18.11
C GLY A 365 -26.16 19.61 -19.60
N TRP A 366 -25.46 20.70 -19.92
CA TRP A 366 -25.09 21.02 -21.30
C TRP A 366 -24.12 20.00 -21.88
N LEU A 367 -23.05 19.62 -21.16
CA LEU A 367 -22.10 18.58 -21.61
C LEU A 367 -22.79 17.23 -21.86
N SER A 368 -23.73 16.84 -20.99
CA SER A 368 -24.55 15.63 -21.19
C SER A 368 -25.39 15.73 -22.46
N SER A 369 -26.02 16.89 -22.68
CA SER A 369 -26.86 17.13 -23.86
C SER A 369 -26.03 17.08 -25.16
N VAL A 370 -24.78 17.55 -25.13
CA VAL A 370 -23.86 17.41 -26.27
C VAL A 370 -23.53 15.94 -26.54
N GLN A 371 -23.25 15.17 -25.49
CA GLN A 371 -22.91 13.75 -25.62
C GLN A 371 -24.08 12.93 -26.18
N ASP A 372 -25.32 13.22 -25.76
CA ASP A 372 -26.53 12.63 -26.32
C ASP A 372 -26.68 12.97 -27.82
N MET A 373 -26.42 14.22 -28.20
CA MET A 373 -26.49 14.66 -29.60
C MET A 373 -25.38 14.07 -30.47
N GLU A 374 -24.17 13.86 -29.93
CA GLU A 374 -23.10 13.12 -30.62
C GLU A 374 -23.55 11.68 -30.94
N GLY A 375 -24.10 10.96 -29.94
CA GLY A 375 -24.62 9.61 -30.14
C GLY A 375 -25.78 9.54 -31.14
N GLU A 376 -26.65 10.54 -31.14
CA GLU A 376 -27.74 10.67 -32.10
C GLU A 376 -27.23 10.90 -33.53
N ALA A 377 -26.23 11.77 -33.71
CA ALA A 377 -25.61 12.01 -35.01
C ALA A 377 -24.91 10.77 -35.57
N GLU A 378 -24.13 10.06 -34.75
CA GLU A 378 -23.50 8.79 -35.12
C GLU A 378 -24.54 7.73 -35.51
N SER A 379 -25.68 7.69 -34.81
CA SER A 379 -26.80 6.79 -35.13
C SER A 379 -27.40 7.07 -36.51
N ILE A 380 -27.56 8.35 -36.86
CA ILE A 380 -28.04 8.79 -38.17
C ILE A 380 -27.04 8.40 -39.26
N GLU A 381 -25.75 8.65 -39.04
CA GLU A 381 -24.67 8.32 -39.99
C GLU A 381 -24.51 6.81 -40.19
N ARG A 382 -24.58 6.01 -39.13
CA ARG A 382 -24.53 4.54 -39.18
C ARG A 382 -25.68 3.98 -40.01
N LYS A 383 -26.91 4.45 -39.78
CA LYS A 383 -28.11 4.04 -40.55
C LYS A 383 -28.01 4.43 -42.02
N TYR A 384 -27.33 5.53 -42.33
CA TYR A 384 -27.02 5.93 -43.71
C TYR A 384 -26.02 4.96 -44.35
N ASN A 385 -24.86 4.72 -43.72
CA ASN A 385 -23.81 3.84 -44.24
C ASN A 385 -24.31 2.39 -44.42
N GLN A 386 -25.22 1.94 -43.56
CA GLN A 386 -25.85 0.62 -43.67
C GLN A 386 -26.80 0.51 -44.87
N LYS A 387 -27.46 1.61 -45.27
CA LYS A 387 -28.30 1.65 -46.47
C LYS A 387 -27.48 1.71 -47.76
N ILE A 388 -26.29 2.31 -47.74
CA ILE A 388 -25.36 2.31 -48.90
C ILE A 388 -24.80 0.91 -49.17
N LYS A 389 -24.50 0.13 -48.13
CA LYS A 389 -23.98 -1.25 -48.29
C LYS A 389 -24.98 -2.27 -48.82
N CYS A 390 -26.29 -1.99 -48.78
CA CYS A 390 -27.35 -2.89 -49.27
C CYS A 390 -27.85 -2.53 -50.70
N LEU A 391 -27.03 -1.89 -51.53
CA LEU A 391 -27.37 -1.58 -52.94
C LEU A 391 -27.38 -2.82 -53.88
N CYS A 392 -27.28 -4.02 -53.33
CA CYS A 392 -27.57 -5.27 -54.03
C CYS A 392 -29.03 -5.66 -53.77
N SER A 393 -29.93 -5.27 -54.68
CA SER A 393 -31.34 -5.71 -54.81
C SER A 393 -32.40 -4.96 -53.97
N PHE A 394 -33.32 -4.29 -54.71
CA PHE A 394 -34.65 -3.73 -54.37
C PHE A 394 -34.81 -2.20 -54.21
N PRO A 395 -35.94 -1.62 -54.68
CA PRO A 395 -36.12 -0.17 -54.81
C PRO A 395 -36.28 0.53 -53.45
N LEU A 396 -35.60 1.66 -53.32
CA LEU A 396 -35.60 2.54 -52.14
C LEU A 396 -37.03 2.89 -51.68
N ASN A 397 -37.38 2.46 -50.47
CA ASN A 397 -38.62 2.82 -49.80
C ASN A 397 -38.57 4.31 -49.34
N ILE A 398 -39.16 5.20 -50.15
CA ILE A 398 -39.13 6.67 -50.05
C ILE A 398 -39.47 7.20 -48.63
N CYS A 399 -40.36 6.51 -47.91
CA CYS A 399 -40.76 6.91 -46.55
C CYS A 399 -39.62 6.79 -45.53
N SER A 400 -38.71 5.82 -45.68
CA SER A 400 -37.61 5.60 -44.75
C SER A 400 -36.46 6.60 -44.90
N ALA A 401 -36.27 7.14 -46.10
CA ALA A 401 -35.32 8.21 -46.38
C ALA A 401 -35.85 9.57 -45.90
N CYS A 402 -37.15 9.82 -46.09
CA CYS A 402 -37.83 11.02 -45.58
C CYS A 402 -37.76 11.13 -44.04
N ARG A 403 -37.94 10.01 -43.32
CA ARG A 403 -37.80 9.98 -41.85
C ARG A 403 -36.37 10.29 -41.39
N LEU A 404 -35.37 9.71 -42.06
CA LEU A 404 -33.96 9.94 -41.71
C LEU A 404 -33.57 11.41 -41.96
N ARG A 405 -34.07 12.00 -43.05
CA ARG A 405 -33.90 13.42 -43.36
C ARG A 405 -34.49 14.32 -42.27
N ASN A 406 -35.76 14.10 -41.90
CA ASN A 406 -36.42 14.92 -40.88
C ASN A 406 -35.72 14.79 -39.51
N ARG A 407 -35.15 13.61 -39.22
CA ARG A 407 -34.36 13.36 -38.00
C ARG A 407 -33.01 14.09 -38.03
N ALA A 408 -32.32 14.10 -39.17
CA ALA A 408 -31.10 14.89 -39.36
C ALA A 408 -31.36 16.41 -39.29
N GLU A 409 -32.49 16.88 -39.84
CA GLU A 409 -32.90 18.29 -39.74
C GLU A 409 -33.21 18.69 -38.29
N ALA A 410 -33.92 17.85 -37.55
CA ALA A 410 -34.17 18.07 -36.13
C ALA A 410 -32.86 18.10 -35.33
N ALA A 411 -31.95 17.13 -35.56
CA ALA A 411 -30.65 17.09 -34.90
C ALA A 411 -29.81 18.34 -35.19
N LEU A 412 -29.78 18.80 -36.45
CA LEU A 412 -29.09 20.04 -36.85
C LEU A 412 -29.64 21.27 -36.12
N ALA A 413 -30.96 21.36 -35.93
CA ALA A 413 -31.56 22.48 -35.20
C ALA A 413 -31.12 22.50 -33.73
N THR A 414 -31.18 21.34 -33.06
CA THR A 414 -30.75 21.21 -31.66
C THR A 414 -29.25 21.47 -31.48
N ILE A 415 -28.40 20.99 -32.40
CA ILE A 415 -26.96 21.26 -32.37
C ILE A 415 -26.67 22.76 -32.45
N ARG A 416 -27.41 23.50 -33.29
CA ARG A 416 -27.24 24.96 -33.40
C ARG A 416 -27.64 25.69 -32.13
N GLU A 417 -28.72 25.26 -31.47
CA GLU A 417 -29.13 25.80 -30.16
C GLU A 417 -28.08 25.51 -29.07
N LEU A 418 -27.55 24.28 -29.02
CA LEU A 418 -26.47 23.90 -28.10
C LEU A 418 -25.19 24.71 -28.34
N LYS A 419 -24.85 24.99 -29.61
CA LYS A 419 -23.71 25.82 -29.97
C LYS A 419 -23.84 27.27 -29.52
N GLN A 420 -25.05 27.82 -29.49
CA GLN A 420 -25.32 29.19 -29.02
C GLN A 420 -25.32 29.26 -27.49
N SER A 421 -25.79 28.21 -26.81
CA SER A 421 -25.77 28.13 -25.33
C SER A 421 -24.42 27.76 -24.73
N ALA A 422 -23.37 27.59 -25.55
CA ALA A 422 -22.02 27.21 -25.11
C ALA A 422 -21.22 28.34 -24.43
N GLU A 423 -21.79 29.55 -24.28
CA GLU A 423 -21.12 30.70 -23.68
C GLU A 423 -21.46 30.85 -22.20
N PHE A 424 -20.62 30.26 -21.34
CA PHE A 424 -20.77 30.36 -19.89
C PHE A 424 -19.88 31.47 -19.32
N THR A 425 -20.47 32.39 -18.55
CA THR A 425 -19.71 33.44 -17.82
C THR A 425 -18.88 32.88 -16.67
N LYS A 426 -19.31 31.76 -16.07
CA LYS A 426 -18.58 31.06 -15.00
C LYS A 426 -18.85 29.55 -15.07
N LEU A 427 -17.79 28.75 -15.13
CA LEU A 427 -17.88 27.29 -15.32
C LEU A 427 -18.05 26.49 -14.02
N ALA A 428 -17.59 27.05 -12.90
CA ALA A 428 -17.58 26.39 -11.61
C ALA A 428 -17.72 27.41 -10.47
N ASP A 429 -18.19 26.95 -9.31
CA ASP A 429 -18.30 27.75 -8.08
C ASP A 429 -17.31 27.30 -7.01
N ASN A 430 -17.03 28.19 -6.07
CA ASN A 430 -16.18 27.89 -4.91
C ASN A 430 -16.84 26.79 -4.06
N LEU A 431 -16.01 25.99 -3.40
CA LEU A 431 -16.43 24.99 -2.44
C LEU A 431 -17.35 25.58 -1.36
N ASN A 432 -18.63 25.22 -1.41
CA ASN A 432 -19.60 25.58 -0.38
C ASN A 432 -19.57 24.53 0.74
N LEU A 433 -18.61 24.67 1.66
CA LEU A 433 -18.42 23.74 2.77
C LEU A 433 -19.32 24.09 3.95
N THR A 434 -20.03 23.09 4.48
CA THR A 434 -20.67 23.24 5.79
C THR A 434 -19.60 23.34 6.86
N ARG A 435 -19.69 24.37 7.72
CA ARG A 435 -18.67 24.69 8.73
C ARG A 435 -18.33 23.53 9.66
N SER A 436 -19.32 22.84 10.22
CA SER A 436 -19.15 21.61 10.99
C SER A 436 -20.31 20.65 10.77
N ILE A 437 -20.04 19.35 10.91
CA ILE A 437 -21.05 18.29 10.85
C ILE A 437 -21.35 17.88 12.28
N LYS A 438 -22.61 17.95 12.72
CA LYS A 438 -22.98 17.54 14.10
C LYS A 438 -22.75 16.05 14.30
N MET A 439 -22.01 15.71 15.34
CA MET A 439 -21.70 14.35 15.75
C MET A 439 -22.67 13.88 16.83
N PRO A 440 -23.04 12.59 16.89
CA PRO A 440 -23.78 12.04 18.02
C PRO A 440 -22.98 12.18 19.32
N THR A 441 -23.53 12.90 20.30
CA THR A 441 -22.90 13.11 21.61
C THR A 441 -23.89 12.86 22.74
N THR A 442 -23.45 12.18 23.80
CA THR A 442 -24.15 12.11 25.08
C THR A 442 -23.76 13.28 25.96
N LYS A 443 -24.58 13.61 26.97
CA LYS A 443 -24.24 14.65 27.97
C LYS A 443 -22.90 14.28 28.64
N THR A 444 -21.90 15.13 28.46
CA THR A 444 -20.61 14.98 29.13
C THR A 444 -20.71 15.51 30.56
N ILE A 445 -20.03 14.88 31.51
CA ILE A 445 -20.08 15.21 32.95
C ILE A 445 -18.65 15.28 33.46
N GLY A 446 -18.33 16.34 34.21
CA GLY A 446 -17.00 16.50 34.82
C GLY A 446 -15.88 16.83 33.83
N MET A 447 -16.22 17.17 32.58
CA MET A 447 -15.25 17.52 31.53
C MET A 447 -15.18 19.02 31.24
N ASP A 448 -15.96 19.85 31.96
CA ASP A 448 -16.14 21.28 31.63
C ASP A 448 -14.84 22.07 31.74
N LYS A 449 -14.02 21.84 32.79
CA LYS A 449 -12.71 22.48 32.95
C LYS A 449 -11.78 22.21 31.75
N VAL A 450 -11.68 20.95 31.33
CA VAL A 450 -10.83 20.52 30.21
C VAL A 450 -11.38 21.04 28.88
N PHE A 451 -12.71 21.09 28.75
CA PHE A 451 -13.37 21.65 27.58
C PHE A 451 -13.11 23.16 27.41
N GLU A 452 -13.25 23.93 28.49
CA GLU A 452 -12.92 25.36 28.52
C GLU A 452 -11.43 25.59 28.23
N GLU A 453 -10.56 24.72 28.74
CA GLU A 453 -9.14 24.75 28.44
C GLU A 453 -8.86 24.51 26.95
N LEU A 454 -9.48 23.50 26.35
CA LEU A 454 -9.35 23.21 24.92
C LEU A 454 -9.86 24.38 24.08
N GLN A 455 -11.00 24.97 24.41
CA GLN A 455 -11.56 26.13 23.71
C GLN A 455 -10.61 27.33 23.74
N ARG A 456 -9.94 27.59 24.87
CA ARG A 456 -8.99 28.69 25.00
C ARG A 456 -7.78 28.50 24.08
N HIS A 457 -7.16 27.32 24.09
CA HIS A 457 -6.01 27.02 23.24
C HIS A 457 -6.39 26.93 21.75
N ALA A 458 -7.61 26.46 21.44
CA ALA A 458 -8.11 26.46 20.08
C ALA A 458 -8.28 27.88 19.51
N LYS A 459 -8.54 28.89 20.36
CA LYS A 459 -8.61 30.31 19.96
C LYS A 459 -7.25 31.01 19.87
N ASP A 460 -6.18 30.41 20.37
CA ASP A 460 -4.84 31.00 20.38
C ASP A 460 -4.13 30.81 19.03
N ASP A 461 -3.96 31.87 18.25
CA ASP A 461 -3.32 31.80 16.92
C ASP A 461 -1.82 31.47 16.96
N SER A 462 -1.18 31.53 18.15
CA SER A 462 0.20 31.08 18.33
C SER A 462 0.34 29.55 18.36
N LEU A 463 -0.78 28.83 18.56
CA LEU A 463 -0.83 27.38 18.61
C LEU A 463 -1.41 26.81 17.32
N SER A 464 -0.67 25.90 16.72
CA SER A 464 -1.02 25.17 15.49
C SER A 464 -1.30 23.69 15.76
N VAL A 465 -0.65 23.06 16.75
CA VAL A 465 -0.84 21.64 17.09
C VAL A 465 -1.12 21.45 18.59
N ILE A 466 -2.29 20.90 18.90
CA ILE A 466 -2.76 20.62 20.27
C ILE A 466 -3.02 19.12 20.44
N GLY A 467 -2.37 18.50 21.42
CA GLY A 467 -2.48 17.07 21.72
C GLY A 467 -3.26 16.82 23.00
N ILE A 468 -4.26 15.95 22.96
CA ILE A 468 -5.04 15.52 24.12
C ILE A 468 -4.69 14.07 24.42
N HIS A 469 -4.03 13.80 25.55
CA HIS A 469 -3.63 12.45 25.92
C HIS A 469 -4.27 12.00 27.23
N GLY A 470 -4.40 10.68 27.41
CA GLY A 470 -4.94 10.10 28.63
C GLY A 470 -5.34 8.64 28.44
N MET A 471 -5.75 8.00 29.53
CA MET A 471 -6.07 6.58 29.54
C MET A 471 -7.23 6.21 28.59
N GLY A 472 -7.23 4.98 28.06
CA GLY A 472 -8.38 4.44 27.31
C GLY A 472 -9.67 4.50 28.15
N GLY A 473 -10.78 4.96 27.56
CA GLY A 473 -12.06 5.07 28.28
C GLY A 473 -12.24 6.31 29.16
N VAL A 474 -11.25 7.22 29.22
CA VAL A 474 -11.35 8.48 29.98
C VAL A 474 -12.30 9.53 29.35
N GLY A 475 -12.72 9.32 28.10
CA GLY A 475 -13.67 10.20 27.41
C GLY A 475 -13.06 11.21 26.43
N LYS A 476 -11.82 11.02 25.97
CA LYS A 476 -11.17 11.84 24.94
C LYS A 476 -12.03 12.03 23.67
N THR A 477 -12.53 10.93 23.10
CA THR A 477 -13.44 10.95 21.96
C THR A 477 -14.71 11.77 22.24
N ALA A 478 -15.27 11.64 23.45
CA ALA A 478 -16.46 12.39 23.84
C ALA A 478 -16.16 13.91 23.96
N LEU A 479 -14.98 14.27 24.47
CA LEU A 479 -14.51 15.66 24.51
C LEU A 479 -14.33 16.24 23.10
N LEU A 480 -13.67 15.51 22.20
CA LEU A 480 -13.43 15.97 20.83
C LEU A 480 -14.73 16.11 20.03
N ARG A 481 -15.68 15.17 20.21
CA ARG A 481 -17.02 15.27 19.61
C ARG A 481 -17.83 16.44 20.18
N ARG A 482 -17.76 16.70 21.50
CA ARG A 482 -18.37 17.91 22.11
C ARG A 482 -17.77 19.17 21.50
N PHE A 483 -16.45 19.22 21.35
CA PHE A 483 -15.75 20.35 20.74
C PHE A 483 -16.16 20.61 19.30
N ASN A 484 -16.34 19.56 18.49
CA ASN A 484 -16.86 19.69 17.14
C ASN A 484 -18.30 20.26 17.08
N ASN A 485 -19.16 19.86 18.04
CA ASN A 485 -20.57 20.26 18.07
C ASN A 485 -20.80 21.66 18.64
N ASP A 486 -20.15 21.96 19.77
CA ASP A 486 -20.25 23.21 20.52
C ASP A 486 -19.15 24.19 20.08
N PHE A 487 -18.65 24.02 18.85
CA PHE A 487 -17.54 24.79 18.32
C PHE A 487 -17.87 26.29 18.31
N PRO A 488 -16.98 27.17 18.84
CA PRO A 488 -17.32 28.58 19.01
C PRO A 488 -17.58 29.26 17.66
N SER A 489 -18.69 30.00 17.55
CA SER A 489 -18.99 30.77 16.34
C SER A 489 -17.92 31.83 16.02
N GLU A 490 -17.19 32.27 17.04
CA GLU A 490 -16.17 33.34 17.03
C GLU A 490 -14.83 32.96 16.40
N THR A 491 -14.53 31.68 16.19
CA THR A 491 -13.26 31.29 15.54
C THR A 491 -13.33 31.56 14.04
N GLU A 492 -12.30 32.15 13.45
CA GLU A 492 -12.26 32.46 12.01
C GLU A 492 -12.10 31.24 11.08
N ALA A 493 -12.26 30.01 11.57
CA ALA A 493 -12.13 28.82 10.73
C ALA A 493 -13.33 28.65 9.78
N ASP A 494 -13.02 28.46 8.50
CA ASP A 494 -13.95 28.16 7.41
C ASP A 494 -14.60 26.79 7.60
N VAL A 495 -13.82 25.80 8.07
CA VAL A 495 -14.27 24.41 8.19
C VAL A 495 -13.61 23.66 9.35
N VAL A 496 -14.39 22.84 10.04
CA VAL A 496 -13.91 21.83 11.02
C VAL A 496 -14.06 20.45 10.41
N ILE A 497 -12.95 19.70 10.37
CA ILE A 497 -12.85 18.38 9.78
C ILE A 497 -12.58 17.38 10.91
N PHE A 498 -13.49 16.42 11.10
CA PHE A 498 -13.32 15.37 12.10
C PHE A 498 -12.96 14.05 11.41
N LEU A 499 -11.86 13.43 11.82
CA LEU A 499 -11.40 12.13 11.35
C LEU A 499 -11.28 11.16 12.53
N GLU A 500 -11.93 10.00 12.43
CA GLU A 500 -11.80 8.91 13.41
C GLU A 500 -10.82 7.87 12.84
N LEU A 501 -9.69 7.65 13.52
CA LEU A 501 -8.64 6.76 13.04
C LEU A 501 -8.73 5.39 13.74
N SER A 502 -8.64 4.31 12.96
CA SER A 502 -8.42 2.97 13.51
C SER A 502 -6.97 2.79 13.95
N ILE A 503 -6.69 1.73 14.71
CA ILE A 503 -5.33 1.41 15.18
C ILE A 503 -4.38 1.17 14.00
N ASP A 504 -4.92 0.60 12.92
CA ASP A 504 -4.25 0.16 11.71
C ASP A 504 -4.73 0.95 10.47
N TYR A 505 -5.02 2.24 10.65
CA TYR A 505 -5.62 3.06 9.60
C TYR A 505 -4.80 3.02 8.31
N LYS A 506 -5.48 2.90 7.17
CA LYS A 506 -4.82 2.95 5.86
C LYS A 506 -4.76 4.39 5.37
N LEU A 507 -3.65 4.77 4.72
CA LEU A 507 -3.49 6.11 4.13
C LEU A 507 -4.66 6.48 3.20
N GLU A 508 -5.13 5.51 2.41
CA GLU A 508 -6.25 5.69 1.50
C GLU A 508 -7.56 6.04 2.22
N GLU A 509 -7.83 5.44 3.39
CA GLU A 509 -9.04 5.71 4.18
C GLU A 509 -9.02 7.14 4.73
N VAL A 510 -7.85 7.60 5.18
CA VAL A 510 -7.65 8.99 5.65
C VAL A 510 -7.88 9.98 4.51
N GLN A 511 -7.25 9.74 3.35
CA GLN A 511 -7.45 10.59 2.17
C GLN A 511 -8.91 10.59 1.74
N LYS A 512 -9.56 9.43 1.68
CA LYS A 512 -10.97 9.33 1.28
C LYS A 512 -11.88 10.11 2.20
N SER A 513 -11.70 10.00 3.51
CA SER A 513 -12.49 10.75 4.49
C SER A 513 -12.30 12.27 4.35
N LEU A 514 -11.08 12.73 4.03
CA LEU A 514 -10.82 14.14 3.71
C LEU A 514 -11.50 14.57 2.40
N PHE A 515 -11.44 13.74 1.35
CA PHE A 515 -12.12 14.01 0.09
C PHE A 515 -13.63 14.14 0.30
N ASP A 516 -14.24 13.19 1.01
CA ASP A 516 -15.67 13.21 1.32
C ASP A 516 -16.05 14.45 2.12
N ARG A 517 -15.26 14.82 3.13
CA ARG A 517 -15.52 16.00 3.97
C ARG A 517 -15.41 17.32 3.20
N LEU A 518 -14.50 17.36 2.23
CA LEU A 518 -14.27 18.50 1.35
C LEU A 518 -15.16 18.47 0.09
N SER A 519 -16.09 17.50 -0.02
CA SER A 519 -16.96 17.32 -1.20
C SER A 519 -16.18 17.19 -2.52
N LEU A 520 -14.97 16.60 -2.47
CA LEU A 520 -14.13 16.35 -3.63
C LEU A 520 -14.45 14.99 -4.25
N THR A 521 -14.41 14.90 -5.58
CA THR A 521 -14.61 13.63 -6.28
C THR A 521 -13.42 12.68 -6.05
N TRP A 522 -13.73 11.50 -5.53
CA TRP A 522 -12.79 10.39 -5.38
C TRP A 522 -12.61 9.63 -6.71
N GLN A 523 -11.37 9.25 -7.03
CA GLN A 523 -11.02 8.49 -8.24
C GLN A 523 -10.04 7.38 -7.86
N ASP A 524 -10.46 6.11 -8.03
CA ASP A 524 -9.70 4.94 -7.59
C ASP A 524 -8.41 4.73 -8.39
N GLU A 525 -8.38 5.11 -9.67
CA GLU A 525 -7.24 4.92 -10.59
C GLU A 525 -6.05 5.88 -10.30
N VAL A 526 -6.27 6.92 -9.50
CA VAL A 526 -5.29 7.98 -9.23
C VAL A 526 -4.35 7.57 -8.10
N THR A 527 -3.05 7.85 -8.23
CA THR A 527 -2.05 7.51 -7.21
C THR A 527 -2.27 8.27 -5.89
N HIS A 528 -1.84 7.68 -4.76
CA HIS A 528 -1.93 8.35 -3.44
C HIS A 528 -1.22 9.71 -3.41
N ARG A 529 -0.15 9.89 -4.20
CA ARG A 529 0.61 11.14 -4.31
C ARG A 529 -0.18 12.23 -5.02
N ASP A 530 -0.90 11.88 -6.08
CA ASP A 530 -1.75 12.82 -6.80
C ASP A 530 -2.96 13.23 -5.96
N ARG A 531 -3.54 12.27 -5.21
CA ARG A 531 -4.57 12.54 -4.19
C ARG A 531 -4.07 13.51 -3.12
N ALA A 532 -2.87 13.28 -2.59
CA ALA A 532 -2.23 14.16 -1.62
C ALA A 532 -2.00 15.57 -2.18
N THR A 533 -1.56 15.67 -3.44
CA THR A 533 -1.35 16.96 -4.11
C THR A 533 -2.65 17.74 -4.26
N LYS A 534 -3.75 17.06 -4.60
CA LYS A 534 -5.09 17.68 -4.70
C LYS A 534 -5.59 18.17 -3.34
N LEU A 535 -5.46 17.34 -2.30
CA LEU A 535 -5.78 17.73 -0.92
C LEU A 535 -4.97 18.94 -0.47
N PHE A 536 -3.66 18.93 -0.72
CA PHE A 536 -2.76 20.02 -0.31
C PHE A 536 -3.16 21.35 -0.94
N ARG A 537 -3.49 21.36 -2.24
CA ARG A 537 -3.96 22.59 -2.93
C ARG A 537 -5.23 23.15 -2.30
N VAL A 538 -6.23 22.30 -2.07
CA VAL A 538 -7.52 22.73 -1.50
C VAL A 538 -7.36 23.17 -0.04
N LEU A 539 -6.67 22.37 0.79
CA LEU A 539 -6.47 22.69 2.20
C LEU A 539 -5.61 23.94 2.40
N SER A 540 -4.68 24.26 1.47
CA SER A 540 -3.85 25.46 1.56
C SER A 540 -4.62 26.77 1.34
N THR A 541 -5.80 26.73 0.71
CA THR A 541 -6.64 27.92 0.51
C THR A 541 -7.60 28.17 1.67
N LEU A 542 -7.84 27.17 2.51
CA LEU A 542 -8.82 27.20 3.60
C LEU A 542 -8.16 27.52 4.95
N LYS A 543 -8.90 28.21 5.82
CA LYS A 543 -8.64 28.26 7.26
C LYS A 543 -9.43 27.14 7.93
N PHE A 544 -8.78 26.09 8.41
CA PHE A 544 -9.46 24.90 8.91
C PHE A 544 -8.91 24.37 10.22
N ILE A 545 -9.77 23.66 10.95
CA ILE A 545 -9.38 22.86 12.12
C ILE A 545 -9.55 21.38 11.79
N LEU A 546 -8.49 20.60 11.98
CA LEU A 546 -8.47 19.16 11.80
C LEU A 546 -8.49 18.47 13.16
N LEU A 547 -9.58 17.77 13.45
CA LEU A 547 -9.78 16.97 14.64
C LEU A 547 -9.45 15.50 14.32
N LEU A 548 -8.37 14.96 14.89
CA LEU A 548 -7.96 13.56 14.71
C LEU A 548 -8.26 12.76 15.97
N ASP A 549 -9.22 11.85 15.92
CA ASP A 549 -9.54 10.99 17.06
C ASP A 549 -8.78 9.67 17.00
N ASN A 550 -8.32 9.21 18.17
CA ASN A 550 -7.69 7.90 18.38
C ASN A 550 -6.38 7.70 17.58
N LEU A 551 -5.45 8.65 17.68
CA LEU A 551 -4.14 8.56 17.05
C LEU A 551 -3.19 7.63 17.84
N TRP A 552 -2.82 6.50 17.24
CA TRP A 552 -1.88 5.52 17.82
C TRP A 552 -0.44 5.79 17.40
N GLU A 553 -0.22 6.00 16.10
CA GLU A 553 1.08 6.35 15.52
C GLU A 553 1.03 7.77 14.90
N PRO A 554 2.17 8.48 14.85
CA PRO A 554 2.23 9.82 14.27
C PRO A 554 1.75 9.86 12.81
N LEU A 555 0.88 10.80 12.48
CA LEU A 555 0.37 10.99 11.12
C LEU A 555 1.35 11.83 10.29
N ASN A 556 1.81 11.31 9.15
CA ASN A 556 2.64 12.09 8.24
C ASN A 556 1.78 13.03 7.37
N TYR A 557 1.75 14.32 7.74
CA TYR A 557 0.96 15.34 7.06
C TYR A 557 1.24 15.43 5.55
N GLN A 558 2.51 15.37 5.15
CA GLN A 558 2.91 15.52 3.75
C GLN A 558 2.42 14.37 2.88
N VAL A 559 2.47 13.13 3.41
CA VAL A 559 2.02 11.93 2.70
C VAL A 559 0.51 11.93 2.52
N VAL A 560 -0.23 12.45 3.50
CA VAL A 560 -1.70 12.62 3.38
C VAL A 560 -2.05 13.76 2.42
N GLY A 561 -1.27 14.83 2.40
CA GLY A 561 -1.56 16.07 1.67
C GLY A 561 -2.10 17.18 2.57
N ILE A 562 -1.82 17.14 3.87
CA ILE A 562 -2.18 18.18 4.84
C ILE A 562 -1.04 19.21 4.88
N PRO A 563 -1.32 20.52 4.74
CA PRO A 563 -0.32 21.57 4.92
C PRO A 563 0.34 21.49 6.29
N LEU A 564 1.65 21.77 6.36
CA LEU A 564 2.35 21.77 7.64
C LEU A 564 1.77 22.86 8.56
N PRO A 565 1.41 22.52 9.81
CA PRO A 565 0.94 23.49 10.78
C PRO A 565 2.12 24.38 11.21
N ALA A 566 2.04 25.68 10.94
CA ALA A 566 3.03 26.68 11.32
C ALA A 566 2.34 28.01 11.70
N PRO A 567 2.63 28.61 12.87
CA PRO A 567 2.04 29.89 13.30
C PRO A 567 2.50 31.10 12.45
N PRO A 568 1.64 32.12 12.20
CA PRO A 568 0.20 32.14 12.44
C PRO A 568 -0.52 31.26 11.41
N SER A 569 -1.17 30.19 11.88
CA SER A 569 -1.57 29.11 10.97
C SER A 569 -3.00 29.22 10.47
N LYS A 570 -3.18 29.02 9.17
CA LYS A 570 -4.49 28.72 8.58
C LYS A 570 -4.95 27.29 8.92
N CYS A 571 -4.06 26.43 9.41
CA CYS A 571 -4.37 25.05 9.78
C CYS A 571 -4.12 24.83 11.28
N LYS A 572 -5.15 24.43 12.02
CA LYS A 572 -5.00 23.99 13.41
C LYS A 572 -5.32 22.51 13.54
N ILE A 573 -4.43 21.74 14.15
CA ILE A 573 -4.59 20.30 14.35
C ILE A 573 -4.83 20.06 15.84
N ILE A 574 -5.93 19.37 16.15
CA ILE A 574 -6.25 18.93 17.51
C ILE A 574 -6.45 17.43 17.44
N PHE A 575 -5.74 16.66 18.25
CA PHE A 575 -5.86 15.21 18.20
C PHE A 575 -5.95 14.58 19.58
N THR A 576 -6.53 13.38 19.63
CA THR A 576 -6.57 12.57 20.84
C THR A 576 -5.66 11.35 20.71
N THR A 577 -4.97 11.00 21.78
CA THR A 577 -4.09 9.82 21.83
C THR A 577 -4.10 9.18 23.22
N ARG A 578 -3.58 7.96 23.35
CA ARG A 578 -3.44 7.27 24.64
C ARG A 578 -2.15 7.61 25.36
N THR A 579 -1.13 8.03 24.63
CA THR A 579 0.25 8.15 25.10
C THR A 579 0.77 9.56 24.90
N GLU A 580 1.53 10.04 25.87
CA GLU A 580 2.20 11.34 25.78
C GLU A 580 3.28 11.34 24.69
N ASP A 581 3.99 10.23 24.52
CA ASP A 581 5.02 10.06 23.49
C ASP A 581 4.51 10.41 22.08
N THR A 582 3.28 9.99 21.74
CA THR A 582 2.68 10.30 20.43
C THR A 582 2.48 11.80 20.26
N CYS A 583 2.20 12.53 21.35
CA CYS A 583 2.13 13.99 21.30
C CYS A 583 3.49 14.62 20.99
N SER A 584 4.57 14.13 21.61
CA SER A 584 5.92 14.61 21.36
C SER A 584 6.34 14.39 19.90
N HIS A 585 6.07 13.21 19.33
CA HIS A 585 6.42 12.90 17.94
C HIS A 585 5.60 13.70 16.91
N MET A 586 4.39 14.13 17.25
CA MET A 586 3.55 14.98 16.40
C MET A 586 3.98 16.47 16.41
N GLY A 587 4.99 16.84 17.20
CA GLY A 587 5.46 18.23 17.32
C GLY A 587 4.47 19.12 18.06
N THR A 588 3.77 18.57 19.06
CA THR A 588 2.70 19.27 19.78
C THR A 588 3.24 20.46 20.58
N GLU A 589 2.65 21.64 20.40
CA GLU A 589 3.01 22.86 21.14
C GLU A 589 2.30 22.91 22.51
N LYS A 590 1.06 22.41 22.57
CA LYS A 590 0.30 22.31 23.82
C LYS A 590 -0.29 20.93 24.04
N MET A 591 0.04 20.32 25.18
CA MET A 591 -0.52 19.05 25.62
C MET A 591 -1.55 19.26 26.73
N ILE A 592 -2.71 18.61 26.59
CA ILE A 592 -3.78 18.58 27.59
C ILE A 592 -3.92 17.14 28.09
N LYS A 593 -3.66 16.92 29.38
CA LYS A 593 -3.80 15.61 30.02
C LYS A 593 -5.22 15.42 30.53
N MET A 594 -5.91 14.39 30.04
CA MET A 594 -7.20 13.98 30.58
C MET A 594 -7.01 12.96 31.71
N GLU A 595 -7.42 13.37 32.90
CA GLU A 595 -7.41 12.54 34.11
C GLU A 595 -8.77 11.87 34.35
N CYS A 596 -8.79 10.88 35.25
CA CYS A 596 -10.04 10.24 35.66
C CYS A 596 -10.93 11.23 36.44
N LEU A 597 -12.23 10.96 36.47
CA LEU A 597 -13.19 11.84 37.15
C LEU A 597 -12.96 11.84 38.66
N GLU A 598 -13.08 13.03 39.25
CA GLU A 598 -13.18 13.19 40.70
C GLU A 598 -14.42 12.45 41.24
N GLU A 599 -14.40 12.05 42.51
CA GLU A 599 -15.40 11.16 43.13
C GLU A 599 -16.86 11.63 42.92
N GLU A 600 -17.13 12.93 43.07
CA GLU A 600 -18.47 13.48 42.87
C GLU A 600 -18.89 13.49 41.39
N ALA A 601 -17.97 13.79 40.47
CA ALA A 601 -18.24 13.71 39.03
C ALA A 601 -18.45 12.26 38.57
N ALA A 602 -17.67 11.32 39.12
CA ALA A 602 -17.79 9.89 38.90
C ALA A 602 -19.16 9.36 39.38
N TRP A 603 -19.57 9.75 40.58
CA TRP A 603 -20.89 9.43 41.11
C TRP A 603 -22.02 10.00 40.25
N ASN A 604 -21.90 11.26 39.82
CA ASN A 604 -22.89 11.90 38.94
C ASN A 604 -23.04 11.17 37.60
N LEU A 605 -21.94 10.69 37.02
CA LEU A 605 -21.95 9.90 35.81
C LEU A 605 -22.63 8.55 36.00
N PHE A 606 -22.31 7.84 37.10
CA PHE A 606 -22.94 6.57 37.45
C PHE A 606 -24.46 6.72 37.62
N ARG A 607 -24.89 7.76 38.37
CA ARG A 607 -26.31 8.04 38.61
C ARG A 607 -27.13 8.22 37.32
N ASN A 608 -26.54 8.85 36.31
CA ASN A 608 -27.22 9.07 35.03
C ASN A 608 -27.39 7.80 34.20
N SER A 609 -26.66 6.73 34.52
CA SER A 609 -26.68 5.46 33.77
C SER A 609 -27.31 4.30 34.57
N ALA A 610 -27.46 4.43 35.89
CA ALA A 610 -27.95 3.37 36.77
C ALA A 610 -29.42 3.57 37.20
N ARG A 611 -30.03 2.50 37.72
CA ARG A 611 -31.40 2.45 38.24
C ARG A 611 -31.50 3.09 39.64
N MET A 612 -31.70 4.39 39.70
CA MET A 612 -31.75 5.14 40.97
C MET A 612 -32.92 4.76 41.87
N ASP A 613 -34.03 4.27 41.31
CA ASP A 613 -35.19 3.77 42.06
C ASP A 613 -34.82 2.66 43.06
N VAL A 614 -33.90 1.78 42.69
CA VAL A 614 -33.41 0.68 43.55
C VAL A 614 -32.41 1.21 44.58
N ILE A 615 -31.45 2.02 44.13
CA ILE A 615 -30.37 2.54 44.98
C ILE A 615 -30.90 3.49 46.05
N ASP A 616 -31.94 4.28 45.73
CA ASP A 616 -32.50 5.22 46.68
C ASP A 616 -33.46 4.59 47.69
N ALA A 617 -34.03 3.43 47.36
CA ALA A 617 -34.96 2.69 48.20
C ALA A 617 -34.27 1.97 49.37
N ASP A 618 -33.02 1.54 49.23
CA ASP A 618 -32.27 0.82 50.27
C ASP A 618 -30.95 1.53 50.62
N LYS A 619 -30.82 1.90 51.90
CA LYS A 619 -29.64 2.59 52.43
C LYS A 619 -28.37 1.74 52.32
N ASN A 620 -28.48 0.42 52.51
CA ASN A 620 -27.33 -0.45 52.39
C ASN A 620 -26.86 -0.44 50.95
N VAL A 621 -27.75 -0.78 49.99
CA VAL A 621 -27.46 -0.75 48.53
C VAL A 621 -26.80 0.56 48.09
N ARG A 622 -27.23 1.71 48.64
CA ARG A 622 -26.60 3.01 48.37
C ARG A 622 -25.14 3.09 48.82
N ILE A 623 -24.81 2.53 49.99
CA ILE A 623 -23.44 2.45 50.51
C ILE A 623 -22.59 1.54 49.61
N GLU A 624 -23.05 0.32 49.28
CA GLU A 624 -22.25 -0.54 48.40
C GLU A 624 -22.12 0.01 46.98
N ALA A 625 -23.14 0.70 46.47
CA ALA A 625 -23.07 1.39 45.18
C ALA A 625 -21.99 2.48 45.17
N ARG A 626 -21.89 3.28 46.24
CA ARG A 626 -20.84 4.30 46.40
C ARG A 626 -19.46 3.65 46.48
N ASP A 627 -19.31 2.56 47.23
CA ASP A 627 -18.05 1.86 47.33
C ASP A 627 -17.65 1.19 45.99
N LEU A 628 -18.58 0.57 45.26
CA LEU A 628 -18.35 0.05 43.91
C LEU A 628 -17.88 1.14 42.93
N VAL A 629 -18.48 2.33 43.01
CA VAL A 629 -18.06 3.48 42.19
C VAL A 629 -16.65 3.95 42.54
N LYS A 630 -16.24 3.90 43.81
CA LYS A 630 -14.87 4.20 44.23
C LYS A 630 -13.86 3.22 43.64
N GLU A 631 -14.20 1.92 43.60
CA GLU A 631 -13.35 0.90 42.98
C GLU A 631 -13.15 1.15 41.46
N CYS A 632 -14.05 1.88 40.78
CA CYS A 632 -13.87 2.32 39.40
C CYS A 632 -12.79 3.38 39.20
N SER A 633 -12.22 3.94 40.28
CA SER A 633 -11.17 4.97 40.26
C SER A 633 -11.48 6.15 39.31
N GLY A 634 -12.76 6.52 39.20
CA GLY A 634 -13.20 7.65 38.38
C GLY A 634 -13.17 7.44 36.86
N LEU A 635 -12.90 6.23 36.36
CA LEU A 635 -12.85 5.98 34.91
C LEU A 635 -14.28 5.99 34.29
N PRO A 636 -14.63 6.92 33.38
CA PRO A 636 -15.98 7.04 32.82
C PRO A 636 -16.53 5.79 32.17
N ALA A 637 -15.74 5.13 31.31
CA ALA A 637 -16.17 3.91 30.64
C ALA A 637 -16.47 2.78 31.64
N ALA A 638 -15.65 2.64 32.69
CA ALA A 638 -15.88 1.68 33.77
C ALA A 638 -17.20 1.95 34.50
N LEU A 639 -17.45 3.22 34.85
CA LEU A 639 -18.66 3.63 35.58
C LEU A 639 -19.94 3.36 34.77
N ILE A 640 -19.92 3.63 33.46
CA ILE A 640 -21.07 3.38 32.59
C ILE A 640 -21.38 1.88 32.53
N VAL A 641 -20.36 1.03 32.34
CA VAL A 641 -20.65 -0.41 32.25
C VAL A 641 -21.01 -1.01 33.60
N LEU A 642 -20.38 -0.56 34.70
CA LEU A 642 -20.80 -0.94 36.05
C LEU A 642 -22.28 -0.58 36.26
N ALA A 643 -22.69 0.64 35.92
CA ALA A 643 -24.08 1.09 36.04
C ALA A 643 -25.04 0.20 35.25
N GLN A 644 -24.69 -0.17 34.01
CA GLN A 644 -25.49 -1.06 33.17
C GLN A 644 -25.55 -2.49 33.72
N ALA A 645 -24.43 -3.02 34.23
CA ALA A 645 -24.35 -4.36 34.80
C ALA A 645 -25.14 -4.49 36.12
N MET A 646 -25.20 -3.41 36.90
CA MET A 646 -25.94 -3.36 38.16
C MET A 646 -27.43 -3.00 37.98
N ALA A 647 -27.83 -2.45 36.83
CA ALA A 647 -29.22 -2.09 36.54
C ALA A 647 -30.27 -3.21 36.77
N PRO A 648 -30.01 -4.49 36.45
CA PRO A 648 -30.97 -5.57 36.74
C PRO A 648 -30.99 -6.04 38.20
N LYS A 649 -29.98 -5.69 39.01
CA LYS A 649 -29.82 -6.17 40.40
C LYS A 649 -30.68 -5.37 41.36
N LYS A 650 -31.42 -6.05 42.25
CA LYS A 650 -32.46 -5.43 43.09
C LYS A 650 -32.20 -5.55 44.59
N THR A 651 -31.36 -6.50 44.99
CA THR A 651 -31.18 -6.87 46.41
C THR A 651 -29.80 -6.50 46.92
N TRP A 652 -29.71 -6.19 48.22
CA TRP A 652 -28.44 -5.86 48.87
C TRP A 652 -27.37 -6.94 48.68
N GLU A 653 -27.73 -8.22 48.77
CA GLU A 653 -26.82 -9.35 48.63
C GLU A 653 -26.15 -9.38 47.25
N GLU A 654 -26.88 -9.03 46.18
CA GLU A 654 -26.33 -8.95 44.82
C GLU A 654 -25.29 -7.83 44.69
N TRP A 655 -25.53 -6.68 45.33
CA TRP A 655 -24.61 -5.54 45.33
C TRP A 655 -23.38 -5.78 46.20
N MET A 656 -23.57 -6.39 47.37
CA MET A 656 -22.47 -6.82 48.24
C MET A 656 -21.61 -7.88 47.53
N HIS A 657 -22.23 -8.86 46.86
CA HIS A 657 -21.50 -9.87 46.11
C HIS A 657 -20.66 -9.28 44.97
N ALA A 658 -21.22 -8.32 44.21
CA ALA A 658 -20.47 -7.60 43.17
C ALA A 658 -19.28 -6.81 43.75
N LEU A 659 -19.46 -6.17 44.91
CA LEU A 659 -18.41 -5.43 45.60
C LEU A 659 -17.30 -6.36 46.11
N THR A 660 -17.66 -7.52 46.66
CA THR A 660 -16.69 -8.55 47.07
C THR A 660 -15.86 -9.02 45.88
N ILE A 661 -16.50 -9.33 44.74
CA ILE A 661 -15.78 -9.74 43.52
C ILE A 661 -14.79 -8.66 43.08
N MET A 662 -15.21 -7.39 43.09
CA MET A 662 -14.35 -6.28 42.70
C MET A 662 -13.15 -6.09 43.63
N LYS A 663 -13.37 -6.18 44.95
CA LYS A 663 -12.29 -6.07 45.97
C LYS A 663 -11.32 -7.25 45.96
N ASP A 664 -11.81 -8.46 45.64
CA ASP A 664 -11.01 -9.69 45.63
C ASP A 664 -10.23 -9.91 44.32
N THR A 665 -10.20 -8.93 43.40
CA THR A 665 -9.55 -9.05 42.08
C THR A 665 -8.16 -8.39 42.06
N PRO A 666 -7.03 -9.14 41.90
CA PRO A 666 -5.68 -8.55 41.77
C PRO A 666 -5.49 -7.71 40.48
N HIS A 667 -4.38 -6.99 40.26
CA HIS A 667 -4.31 -5.84 39.32
C HIS A 667 -3.62 -5.99 37.91
N GLN A 668 -3.27 -7.17 37.36
CA GLN A 668 -2.51 -7.27 36.06
C GLN A 668 -2.94 -8.39 35.04
N LEU A 669 -2.58 -8.18 33.73
CA LEU A 669 -2.72 -8.96 32.44
C LEU A 669 -3.88 -8.56 31.46
N PRO A 670 -3.79 -8.69 30.10
CA PRO A 670 -2.68 -8.68 29.12
C PRO A 670 -2.66 -7.44 28.15
N ALA A 671 -1.63 -7.34 27.32
CA ALA A 671 -1.11 -6.14 26.61
C ALA A 671 -2.02 -5.35 25.64
N SER A 672 -3.19 -5.87 25.22
CA SER A 672 -4.05 -5.16 24.25
C SER A 672 -4.90 -4.04 24.88
N LEU A 673 -4.91 -3.96 26.21
CA LEU A 673 -5.77 -3.08 27.00
C LEU A 673 -5.00 -2.29 28.08
N THR A 674 -3.68 -2.19 27.94
CA THR A 674 -2.77 -1.71 28.98
C THR A 674 -2.28 -0.28 28.75
N VAL A 675 -1.99 0.42 29.85
CA VAL A 675 -1.25 1.69 29.86
C VAL A 675 0.23 1.35 30.02
N ARG A 676 1.10 1.93 29.16
CA ARG A 676 2.56 1.90 29.33
C ARG A 676 2.89 2.78 30.52
N VAL A 677 3.52 2.22 31.56
CA VAL A 677 3.94 3.02 32.73
C VAL A 677 5.46 3.19 32.79
N HIS A 678 6.26 2.29 32.24
CA HIS A 678 7.70 2.48 31.97
C HIS A 678 8.17 1.37 31.03
N ASP A 679 9.32 1.55 30.37
CA ASP A 679 9.84 0.76 29.23
C ASP A 679 9.93 -0.77 29.38
N ASP A 680 9.57 -1.35 30.52
CA ASP A 680 9.60 -2.80 30.75
C ASP A 680 8.28 -3.42 31.29
N TYR A 681 7.21 -2.65 31.57
CA TYR A 681 5.97 -3.21 32.14
C TYR A 681 4.65 -2.60 31.62
N PHE A 682 3.65 -3.47 31.48
CA PHE A 682 2.25 -3.12 31.14
C PHE A 682 1.34 -3.25 32.37
N THR A 683 0.49 -2.25 32.64
CA THR A 683 -0.56 -2.33 33.68
C THR A 683 -1.96 -2.17 33.08
N MET A 684 -2.94 -2.93 33.58
CA MET A 684 -4.36 -2.85 33.17
C MET A 684 -5.16 -2.15 34.29
N HIS A 685 -6.19 -1.38 33.93
CA HIS A 685 -7.11 -0.82 34.91
C HIS A 685 -7.82 -1.93 35.70
N PRO A 686 -7.99 -1.80 37.04
CA PRO A 686 -8.67 -2.81 37.87
C PRO A 686 -10.05 -3.24 37.32
N MET A 687 -10.84 -2.28 36.81
CA MET A 687 -12.17 -2.57 36.24
C MET A 687 -12.14 -3.43 34.97
N THR A 688 -11.22 -3.15 34.04
CA THR A 688 -11.13 -3.90 32.78
C THR A 688 -10.81 -5.37 33.07
N ARG A 689 -9.99 -5.62 34.09
CA ARG A 689 -9.69 -6.97 34.58
C ARG A 689 -10.90 -7.61 35.29
N ALA A 690 -11.56 -6.88 36.18
CA ALA A 690 -12.76 -7.37 36.88
C ALA A 690 -13.87 -7.76 35.89
N MET A 691 -14.08 -6.99 34.82
CA MET A 691 -15.07 -7.29 33.78
C MET A 691 -14.68 -8.50 32.93
N ILE A 692 -13.40 -8.66 32.56
CA ILE A 692 -12.93 -9.85 31.83
C ILE A 692 -13.17 -11.11 32.68
N LEU A 693 -12.86 -11.06 33.98
CA LEU A 693 -13.06 -12.18 34.89
C LEU A 693 -14.54 -12.45 35.19
N TRP A 694 -15.36 -11.39 35.29
CA TRP A 694 -16.81 -11.50 35.52
C TRP A 694 -17.55 -12.11 34.32
N VAL A 695 -17.26 -11.65 33.10
CA VAL A 695 -17.79 -12.24 31.85
C VAL A 695 -17.38 -13.71 31.71
N GLN A 696 -16.19 -14.08 32.20
CA GLN A 696 -15.70 -15.46 32.20
C GLN A 696 -16.41 -16.37 33.20
N ARG A 697 -16.80 -15.85 34.38
CA ARG A 697 -17.53 -16.61 35.40
C ARG A 697 -19.02 -16.78 35.04
N GLU A 698 -19.66 -15.75 34.49
CA GLU A 698 -21.06 -15.81 34.08
C GLU A 698 -21.29 -16.60 32.76
N CYS A 699 -20.26 -16.78 31.91
CA CYS A 699 -20.30 -17.70 30.76
C CYS A 699 -20.00 -19.18 31.11
N GLY A 700 -20.02 -19.53 32.40
CA GLY A 700 -20.62 -20.76 32.96
C GLY A 700 -20.58 -22.09 32.20
N LYS A 701 -19.44 -22.55 31.68
CA LYS A 701 -19.27 -23.99 31.32
C LYS A 701 -17.98 -24.68 31.75
N LYS A 702 -16.89 -24.00 32.14
CA LYS A 702 -15.63 -24.67 32.56
C LYS A 702 -14.78 -23.80 33.49
N GLU A 703 -14.87 -24.04 34.81
CA GLU A 703 -14.19 -23.25 35.85
C GLU A 703 -12.65 -23.28 35.81
N ASN A 704 -12.03 -24.27 35.16
CA ASN A 704 -10.56 -24.48 35.18
C ASN A 704 -9.85 -24.24 33.84
N LYS A 705 -10.50 -23.61 32.86
CA LYS A 705 -9.93 -23.42 31.52
C LYS A 705 -8.71 -22.47 31.50
N TRP A 706 -8.63 -21.53 32.46
CA TRP A 706 -7.56 -20.55 32.58
C TRP A 706 -7.07 -20.51 34.03
N LEU A 707 -5.80 -20.86 34.25
CA LEU A 707 -5.17 -20.87 35.57
C LEU A 707 -4.18 -19.71 35.67
N VAL A 708 -4.55 -18.65 36.37
CA VAL A 708 -3.74 -17.43 36.46
C VAL A 708 -3.42 -17.13 37.92
N ARG A 709 -2.13 -17.05 38.26
CA ARG A 709 -1.61 -16.59 39.55
C ARG A 709 -0.43 -15.65 39.30
N ASP A 710 -0.58 -14.38 39.65
CA ASP A 710 0.42 -13.35 39.35
C ASP A 710 0.77 -12.58 40.61
N ARG A 711 2.08 -12.48 40.93
CA ARG A 711 2.62 -11.78 42.12
C ARG A 711 2.06 -12.25 43.47
N GLU A 712 1.53 -13.48 43.55
CA GLU A 712 0.96 -14.04 44.77
C GLU A 712 2.02 -14.56 45.75
N ARG A 713 3.31 -14.55 45.35
CA ARG A 713 4.45 -15.06 46.14
C ARG A 713 4.31 -16.53 46.54
N VAL A 714 3.57 -17.32 45.76
CA VAL A 714 3.46 -18.77 45.99
C VAL A 714 4.79 -19.47 45.72
N GLU A 715 5.14 -20.42 46.59
CA GLU A 715 6.37 -21.22 46.50
C GLU A 715 6.16 -22.53 45.72
N GLU A 716 4.91 -22.99 45.64
CA GLU A 716 4.53 -24.21 44.92
C GLU A 716 3.54 -23.91 43.80
N ALA A 717 3.72 -24.59 42.66
CA ALA A 717 2.75 -24.56 41.57
C ALA A 717 1.44 -25.27 41.99
N PRO A 718 0.29 -24.93 41.36
CA PRO A 718 -0.97 -25.64 41.60
C PRO A 718 -0.82 -27.16 41.38
N ALA A 719 -1.47 -27.96 42.21
CA ALA A 719 -1.44 -29.43 42.10
C ALA A 719 -1.81 -29.89 40.68
N ALA A 720 -1.13 -30.94 40.20
CA ALA A 720 -1.23 -31.44 38.81
C ALA A 720 -2.67 -31.69 38.33
N GLU A 721 -3.57 -32.09 39.23
CA GLU A 721 -4.99 -32.33 38.94
C GLU A 721 -5.69 -31.09 38.37
N LYS A 722 -5.30 -29.89 38.80
CA LYS A 722 -5.89 -28.62 38.36
C LYS A 722 -5.48 -28.22 36.94
N TRP A 723 -4.48 -28.88 36.36
CA TRP A 723 -3.98 -28.56 35.02
C TRP A 723 -4.73 -29.32 33.90
N ARG A 724 -5.53 -30.35 34.26
CA ARG A 724 -6.24 -31.24 33.33
C ARG A 724 -7.10 -30.52 32.30
N ASP A 725 -7.87 -29.54 32.76
CA ASP A 725 -8.84 -28.82 31.93
C ASP A 725 -8.31 -27.47 31.44
N ALA A 726 -7.06 -27.13 31.79
CA ALA A 726 -6.49 -25.82 31.49
C ALA A 726 -6.06 -25.73 30.01
N GLU A 727 -6.51 -24.68 29.34
CA GLU A 727 -6.05 -24.28 28.00
C GLU A 727 -4.96 -23.21 28.09
N ARG A 728 -4.94 -22.42 29.17
CA ARG A 728 -3.95 -21.36 29.39
C ARG A 728 -3.55 -21.30 30.85
N ILE A 729 -2.25 -21.27 31.10
CA ILE A 729 -1.67 -21.18 32.44
C ILE A 729 -0.67 -20.02 32.48
N ALA A 730 -0.82 -19.13 33.45
CA ALA A 730 0.09 -18.02 33.69
C ALA A 730 0.40 -17.93 35.20
N LEU A 731 1.60 -18.33 35.60
CA LEU A 731 2.07 -18.33 36.98
C LEU A 731 3.23 -17.35 37.14
N VAL A 732 2.98 -16.07 36.86
CA VAL A 732 4.02 -15.04 36.66
C VAL A 732 4.42 -14.39 37.99
N TRP A 733 5.69 -13.97 38.13
CA TRP A 733 6.17 -13.19 39.29
C TRP A 733 5.94 -13.86 40.66
N ASN A 734 6.01 -15.19 40.71
CA ASN A 734 5.90 -15.94 41.96
C ASN A 734 7.27 -16.38 42.47
N GLN A 735 7.25 -17.19 43.53
CA GLN A 735 8.44 -17.76 44.16
C GLN A 735 8.54 -19.26 43.92
N ILE A 736 7.93 -19.75 42.82
CA ILE A 736 7.80 -21.18 42.55
C ILE A 736 9.19 -21.80 42.45
N SER A 737 9.45 -22.81 43.29
CA SER A 737 10.67 -23.63 43.24
C SER A 737 10.45 -24.93 42.46
N ASP A 738 9.25 -25.50 42.58
CA ASP A 738 8.94 -26.85 42.10
C ASP A 738 7.70 -26.88 41.19
N LEU A 739 7.79 -27.70 40.14
CA LEU A 739 6.72 -28.00 39.20
C LEU A 739 6.28 -29.46 39.36
N PRO A 740 5.01 -29.80 39.04
CA PRO A 740 4.56 -31.19 39.04
C PRO A 740 5.35 -32.05 38.03
N GLU A 741 5.63 -33.31 38.34
CA GLU A 741 6.50 -34.17 37.53
C GLU A 741 5.97 -34.40 36.09
N ALA A 742 4.69 -34.75 35.95
CA ALA A 742 4.05 -35.04 34.66
C ALA A 742 2.55 -34.67 34.71
N PRO A 743 2.20 -33.37 34.72
CA PRO A 743 0.81 -32.96 34.78
C PRO A 743 0.08 -33.34 33.48
N GLN A 744 -1.14 -33.85 33.61
CA GLN A 744 -1.99 -34.15 32.45
C GLN A 744 -2.59 -32.84 31.96
N CYS A 745 -2.21 -32.37 30.77
CA CYS A 745 -2.66 -31.06 30.24
C CYS A 745 -2.97 -31.14 28.73
N PRO A 746 -3.87 -32.03 28.27
CA PRO A 746 -4.04 -32.33 26.85
C PRO A 746 -4.49 -31.13 26.00
N ASN A 747 -5.13 -30.13 26.64
CA ASN A 747 -5.70 -28.96 25.97
C ASN A 747 -4.83 -27.70 26.12
N LEU A 748 -3.66 -27.77 26.76
CA LEU A 748 -2.87 -26.60 27.09
C LEU A 748 -2.23 -25.99 25.84
N ILE A 749 -2.52 -24.72 25.58
CA ILE A 749 -2.04 -23.93 24.42
C ILE A 749 -1.01 -22.89 24.84
N PHE A 750 -1.12 -22.37 26.07
CA PHE A 750 -0.29 -21.27 26.58
C PHE A 750 0.24 -21.60 27.98
N LEU A 751 1.54 -21.47 28.18
CA LEU A 751 2.19 -21.61 29.47
C LEU A 751 3.18 -20.47 29.68
N ASN A 752 2.95 -19.66 30.70
CA ASN A 752 3.85 -18.58 31.12
C ASN A 752 4.26 -18.79 32.58
N LEU A 753 5.57 -18.90 32.82
CA LEU A 753 6.19 -19.08 34.13
C LEU A 753 7.23 -17.98 34.42
N GLN A 754 7.11 -16.82 33.78
CA GLN A 754 8.13 -15.78 33.87
C GLN A 754 8.34 -15.29 35.30
N PHE A 755 9.55 -14.81 35.57
CA PHE A 755 9.93 -14.20 36.85
C PHE A 755 9.81 -15.12 38.08
N ASN A 756 9.81 -16.45 37.90
CA ASN A 756 9.98 -17.41 38.99
C ASN A 756 11.48 -17.66 39.24
N LYS A 757 12.12 -16.75 39.95
CA LYS A 757 13.57 -16.76 40.20
C LYS A 757 14.08 -17.98 40.99
N PHE A 758 13.21 -18.70 41.69
CA PHE A 758 13.57 -19.89 42.46
C PHE A 758 13.39 -21.20 41.68
N LEU A 759 12.73 -21.16 40.52
CA LEU A 759 12.57 -22.31 39.64
C LEU A 759 13.92 -22.60 38.97
N ARG A 760 14.61 -23.64 39.44
CA ARG A 760 15.94 -24.05 38.94
C ARG A 760 15.90 -25.24 37.98
N LYS A 761 14.86 -26.06 38.06
CA LYS A 761 14.71 -27.27 37.24
C LYS A 761 13.28 -27.41 36.78
N ILE A 762 13.11 -27.91 35.57
CA ILE A 762 11.83 -28.38 35.06
C ILE A 762 11.91 -29.91 35.04
N PRO A 763 10.96 -30.64 35.66
CA PRO A 763 10.96 -32.10 35.67
C PRO A 763 11.02 -32.71 34.26
N ASN A 764 11.70 -33.84 34.12
CA ASN A 764 11.87 -34.50 32.82
C ASN A 764 10.52 -34.90 32.20
N GLY A 765 9.53 -35.28 33.02
CA GLY A 765 8.20 -35.64 32.57
C GLY A 765 7.27 -34.47 32.23
N PHE A 766 7.67 -33.22 32.49
CA PHE A 766 6.74 -32.10 32.57
C PHE A 766 5.97 -31.83 31.26
N PHE A 767 6.65 -31.94 30.12
CA PHE A 767 6.08 -31.67 28.80
C PHE A 767 5.47 -32.90 28.11
N LEU A 768 5.44 -34.08 28.76
CA LEU A 768 4.96 -35.33 28.14
C LEU A 768 3.51 -35.26 27.66
N HIS A 769 2.64 -34.54 28.38
CA HIS A 769 1.19 -34.51 28.14
C HIS A 769 0.67 -33.13 27.72
N MET A 770 1.46 -32.38 26.93
CA MET A 770 1.14 -31.03 26.44
C MET A 770 1.21 -30.91 24.89
N PRO A 771 0.51 -31.77 24.11
CA PRO A 771 0.71 -31.86 22.66
C PRO A 771 0.27 -30.61 21.87
N LEU A 772 -0.59 -29.75 22.46
CA LEU A 772 -1.15 -28.57 21.81
C LEU A 772 -0.45 -27.26 22.18
N LEU A 773 0.61 -27.30 22.98
CA LEU A 773 1.25 -26.10 23.48
C LEU A 773 1.88 -25.30 22.34
N ARG A 774 1.50 -24.02 22.23
CA ARG A 774 1.98 -23.10 21.18
C ARG A 774 2.91 -22.02 21.71
N ILE A 775 2.71 -21.59 22.96
CA ILE A 775 3.47 -20.51 23.57
C ILE A 775 4.01 -20.99 24.90
N LEU A 776 5.33 -20.96 25.03
CA LEU A 776 6.06 -21.26 26.25
C LEU A 776 6.98 -20.09 26.61
N ASP A 777 6.76 -19.53 27.79
CA ASP A 777 7.49 -18.38 28.29
C ASP A 777 8.14 -18.67 29.64
N LEU A 778 9.47 -18.71 29.64
CA LEU A 778 10.32 -19.05 30.78
C LEU A 778 11.24 -17.88 31.16
N GLN A 779 10.97 -16.66 30.64
CA GLN A 779 11.82 -15.50 30.85
C GLN A 779 12.13 -15.27 32.33
N GLN A 780 13.39 -14.95 32.63
CA GLN A 780 13.81 -14.51 33.97
C GLN A 780 13.49 -15.53 35.08
N THR A 781 13.53 -16.82 34.74
CA THR A 781 13.61 -17.95 35.69
C THR A 781 15.07 -18.34 35.93
N SER A 782 15.35 -19.17 36.93
CA SER A 782 16.73 -19.64 37.22
C SER A 782 17.00 -21.04 36.67
N ILE A 783 16.24 -21.48 35.66
CA ILE A 783 16.37 -22.84 35.11
C ILE A 783 17.77 -23.07 34.52
N GLU A 784 18.39 -24.19 34.87
CA GLU A 784 19.77 -24.53 34.49
C GLU A 784 19.85 -25.46 33.27
N GLU A 785 18.79 -26.21 33.02
CA GLU A 785 18.64 -27.16 31.92
C GLU A 785 17.18 -27.21 31.43
N LEU A 786 16.97 -27.46 30.13
CA LEU A 786 15.66 -27.81 29.57
C LEU A 786 15.55 -29.33 29.49
N PRO A 787 14.39 -29.92 29.88
CA PRO A 787 14.20 -31.36 29.85
C PRO A 787 14.10 -31.88 28.41
N VAL A 788 14.52 -33.12 28.20
CA VAL A 788 14.45 -33.84 26.90
C VAL A 788 13.02 -33.85 26.34
N SER A 789 12.01 -33.86 27.21
CA SER A 789 10.59 -33.82 26.83
C SER A 789 10.16 -32.55 26.10
N ILE A 790 10.99 -31.50 26.04
CA ILE A 790 10.73 -30.31 25.22
C ILE A 790 10.48 -30.68 23.75
N GLY A 791 11.12 -31.74 23.25
CA GLY A 791 10.91 -32.23 21.88
C GLY A 791 9.48 -32.71 21.57
N ASN A 792 8.66 -32.97 22.60
CA ASN A 792 7.27 -33.36 22.42
C ASN A 792 6.34 -32.19 22.04
N LEU A 793 6.81 -30.94 22.20
CA LEU A 793 6.03 -29.73 21.94
C LEU A 793 6.01 -29.39 20.43
N VAL A 794 5.65 -30.34 19.58
CA VAL A 794 5.72 -30.21 18.10
C VAL A 794 4.86 -29.07 17.54
N GLN A 795 3.87 -28.58 18.30
CA GLN A 795 3.01 -27.45 17.96
C GLN A 795 3.53 -26.10 18.49
N LEU A 796 4.72 -26.05 19.09
CA LEU A 796 5.26 -24.83 19.69
C LEU A 796 5.62 -23.82 18.60
N HIS A 797 5.12 -22.60 18.74
CA HIS A 797 5.35 -21.48 17.83
C HIS A 797 6.24 -20.40 18.46
N PHE A 798 6.19 -20.25 19.79
CA PHE A 798 6.89 -19.21 20.53
C PHE A 798 7.59 -19.81 21.75
N LEU A 799 8.90 -19.57 21.84
CA LEU A 799 9.74 -19.99 22.95
C LEU A 799 10.62 -18.82 23.44
N GLU A 800 10.36 -18.36 24.65
CA GLU A 800 11.11 -17.28 25.31
C GLU A 800 11.95 -17.83 26.47
N LEU A 801 13.27 -17.75 26.33
CA LEU A 801 14.27 -18.27 27.28
C LEU A 801 15.18 -17.16 27.83
N SER A 802 14.86 -15.90 27.57
CA SER A 802 15.73 -14.79 27.92
C SER A 802 15.97 -14.70 29.42
N ARG A 803 17.20 -14.32 29.78
CA ARG A 803 17.63 -14.17 31.19
C ARG A 803 17.46 -15.43 32.04
N THR A 804 17.49 -16.62 31.43
CA THR A 804 17.57 -17.90 32.14
C THR A 804 19.02 -18.29 32.44
N ARG A 805 19.25 -19.39 33.18
CA ARG A 805 20.58 -19.92 33.51
C ARG A 805 20.94 -21.17 32.72
N ILE A 806 20.25 -21.41 31.61
CA ILE A 806 20.46 -22.59 30.77
C ILE A 806 21.90 -22.63 30.28
N THR A 807 22.57 -23.76 30.48
CA THR A 807 23.97 -23.94 30.08
C THR A 807 24.13 -24.59 28.71
N SER A 808 23.17 -25.42 28.30
CA SER A 808 23.12 -26.08 27.00
C SER A 808 21.68 -26.23 26.51
N LEU A 809 21.46 -26.06 25.21
CA LEU A 809 20.17 -26.39 24.57
C LEU A 809 20.12 -27.90 24.26
N PRO A 810 19.00 -28.60 24.49
CA PRO A 810 18.87 -30.01 24.14
C PRO A 810 18.68 -30.21 22.63
N LYS A 811 19.30 -31.26 22.07
CA LYS A 811 19.21 -31.59 20.63
C LYS A 811 17.78 -31.91 20.19
N GLU A 812 16.95 -32.37 21.13
CA GLU A 812 15.54 -32.70 20.94
C GLU A 812 14.67 -31.49 20.57
N MET A 813 15.15 -30.26 20.81
CA MET A 813 14.52 -29.06 20.26
C MET A 813 14.44 -29.07 18.73
N ALA A 814 15.23 -29.90 18.03
CA ALA A 814 15.12 -30.07 16.58
C ALA A 814 13.75 -30.60 16.13
N ALA A 815 12.96 -31.20 17.03
CA ALA A 815 11.59 -31.63 16.75
C ALA A 815 10.58 -30.47 16.68
N LEU A 816 10.96 -29.26 17.10
CA LEU A 816 10.08 -28.07 17.16
C LEU A 816 9.96 -27.38 15.79
N VAL A 817 9.55 -28.14 14.77
CA VAL A 817 9.55 -27.70 13.37
C VAL A 817 8.63 -26.50 13.08
N ASN A 818 7.62 -26.26 13.93
CA ASN A 818 6.67 -25.14 13.81
C ASN A 818 7.10 -23.87 14.58
N LEU A 819 8.30 -23.87 15.19
CA LEU A 819 8.76 -22.76 16.00
C LEU A 819 9.05 -21.54 15.12
N LYS A 820 8.37 -20.42 15.39
CA LYS A 820 8.49 -19.15 14.67
C LYS A 820 9.30 -18.12 15.41
N TYR A 821 9.29 -18.16 16.74
CA TYR A 821 10.01 -17.21 17.59
C TYR A 821 10.85 -17.96 18.63
N LEU A 822 12.14 -17.66 18.67
CA LEU A 822 13.07 -18.13 19.68
C LEU A 822 13.88 -16.96 20.22
N SER A 823 13.75 -16.70 21.51
CA SER A 823 14.52 -15.67 22.18
C SER A 823 15.46 -16.29 23.20
N LEU A 824 16.74 -16.03 22.97
CA LEU A 824 17.87 -16.49 23.74
C LEU A 824 18.58 -15.33 24.45
N ALA A 825 17.96 -14.15 24.53
CA ALA A 825 18.62 -12.92 24.93
C ALA A 825 19.12 -12.96 26.40
N PHE A 826 20.24 -12.31 26.66
CA PHE A 826 20.86 -12.22 27.98
C PHE A 826 21.12 -13.57 28.67
N MET A 827 21.30 -14.66 27.91
CA MET A 827 21.65 -15.96 28.46
C MET A 827 23.16 -16.07 28.72
N LYS A 828 23.61 -15.42 29.79
CA LYS A 828 25.04 -15.29 30.15
C LYS A 828 25.74 -16.64 30.46
N TYR A 829 24.98 -17.70 30.73
CA TYR A 829 25.50 -19.02 31.09
C TYR A 829 25.44 -20.04 29.95
N LEU A 830 24.81 -19.70 28.82
CA LEU A 830 24.70 -20.60 27.68
C LEU A 830 26.09 -20.80 27.07
N ARG A 831 26.53 -22.06 27.01
CA ARG A 831 27.84 -22.45 26.48
C ARG A 831 27.74 -23.34 25.25
N ILE A 832 26.65 -24.10 25.11
CA ILE A 832 26.51 -25.11 24.07
C ILE A 832 25.16 -24.95 23.38
N ILE A 833 25.20 -24.78 22.06
CA ILE A 833 24.05 -24.95 21.17
C ILE A 833 24.40 -26.16 20.29
N PRO A 834 23.59 -27.24 20.28
CA PRO A 834 23.86 -28.40 19.45
C PRO A 834 23.99 -28.04 17.98
N ASP A 835 24.95 -28.68 17.30
CA ASP A 835 25.18 -28.47 15.88
C ASP A 835 23.90 -28.71 15.09
N GLN A 836 23.67 -27.86 14.08
CA GLN A 836 22.51 -27.91 13.20
C GLN A 836 21.14 -27.72 13.87
N LEU A 837 21.06 -27.54 15.20
CA LEU A 837 19.79 -27.31 15.90
C LEU A 837 19.05 -26.11 15.33
N ILE A 838 19.72 -24.97 15.24
CA ILE A 838 19.12 -23.73 14.74
C ILE A 838 18.72 -23.87 13.27
N SER A 839 19.51 -24.58 12.46
CA SER A 839 19.18 -24.86 11.06
C SER A 839 18.00 -25.83 10.86
N SER A 840 17.71 -26.67 11.86
CA SER A 840 16.58 -27.62 11.80
C SER A 840 15.21 -26.95 11.97
N LEU A 841 15.17 -25.74 12.54
CA LEU A 841 13.97 -24.96 12.82
C LEU A 841 13.54 -24.17 11.57
N ARG A 842 12.90 -24.85 10.62
CA ARG A 842 12.61 -24.30 9.28
C ARG A 842 11.65 -23.11 9.27
N GLU A 843 10.64 -23.14 10.14
CA GLU A 843 9.61 -22.09 10.28
C GLU A 843 10.08 -20.88 11.12
N LEU A 844 11.33 -20.87 11.60
CA LEU A 844 11.82 -19.82 12.48
C LEU A 844 11.84 -18.47 11.74
N GLN A 845 11.15 -17.48 12.29
CA GLN A 845 11.04 -16.12 11.75
C GLN A 845 11.85 -15.13 12.57
N TRP A 846 11.96 -15.33 13.88
CA TRP A 846 12.66 -14.45 14.80
C TRP A 846 13.60 -15.25 15.70
N LEU A 847 14.88 -14.89 15.70
CA LEU A 847 15.90 -15.41 16.59
C LEU A 847 16.60 -14.25 17.30
N ILE A 848 16.39 -14.12 18.61
CA ILE A 848 17.00 -13.05 19.42
C ILE A 848 18.13 -13.64 20.23
N MET A 849 19.33 -13.07 20.15
CA MET A 849 20.53 -13.59 20.83
C MET A 849 21.39 -12.48 21.47
N MET A 850 20.80 -11.31 21.74
CA MET A 850 21.47 -10.16 22.36
C MET A 850 22.18 -10.58 23.67
N ASP A 851 23.40 -10.12 23.92
CA ASP A 851 24.17 -10.36 25.16
C ASP A 851 24.27 -11.83 25.63
N SER A 852 24.36 -12.77 24.67
CA SER A 852 24.34 -14.22 24.96
C SER A 852 25.61 -14.97 24.54
N TYR A 853 26.60 -14.28 23.95
CA TYR A 853 27.69 -14.90 23.18
C TYR A 853 29.06 -15.02 23.89
N SER A 854 29.16 -14.64 25.17
CA SER A 854 30.48 -14.46 25.82
C SER A 854 31.21 -15.75 26.24
N GLY A 855 30.71 -16.95 25.89
CA GLY A 855 31.32 -18.21 26.36
C GLY A 855 30.99 -19.49 25.59
N TRP A 856 30.56 -19.41 24.32
CA TRP A 856 30.18 -20.60 23.54
C TRP A 856 31.40 -21.44 23.19
N LYS A 857 31.31 -22.76 23.42
CA LYS A 857 32.31 -23.75 22.99
C LYS A 857 31.73 -24.56 21.83
N GLU A 858 32.54 -24.85 20.82
CA GLU A 858 32.18 -25.77 19.72
C GLU A 858 31.75 -27.12 20.32
N GLY A 859 30.61 -27.64 19.84
CA GLY A 859 30.07 -28.92 20.28
C GLY A 859 31.05 -30.05 19.95
N GLN A 860 31.41 -30.87 20.94
CA GLN A 860 32.05 -32.14 20.67
C GLN A 860 30.99 -33.10 20.13
N SER A 861 31.20 -33.61 18.92
CA SER A 861 30.44 -34.72 18.34
C SER A 861 30.39 -35.90 19.31
N CYS A 862 29.20 -36.29 19.76
CA CYS A 862 28.93 -37.59 20.38
C CYS A 862 28.02 -38.40 19.44
#